data_AF-A0A0D2VTU5-F1
#
_entry.id   AF-A0A0D2VTU5-F1
#
_cell.length_a   1.000
_cell.length_b   1.000
_cell.length_c   1.000
_cell.angle_alpha   90.00
_cell.angle_beta   90.00
_cell.angle_gamma   90.00
#
_symmetry.space_group_name_H-M   'P 1'
#
loop_
_entity.id
_entity.type
_entity.pdbx_description
1 polymer ?
#
loop_
_entity_poly.entity_id
_entity_poly.type
_entity_poly.pdbx_seq_one_letter_code
_entity_poly.pdbx_strand_id
1 'polypeptide(L)'
;MVHSARSPRQRLPAILVATLVLFCVGVTFPRHVVAAYIAGAPVNCPVAGDAAYQDVETLCDGIDNDCDGRIDVIDQSEASACTISSLLGECSKGFYHCSLQTANTRACLGPKPLPESLNGLDDDCDGEVDNVPISDQVYVSRAAVFAITGDDTSNDDALSGVGANMYMMALEQRGIEYDLITTAAMADTKLPIMRDLYSLVIFSVDSPSTEFLNTQRLAEFERFVFLGGVIMSFFPTSSPNLNQLLGITGTRNERDYFFIRYSTDAQVPLLHSLDSFEELDLMVSSSANVTHQLNLLQPAAGTVSLATAYKGTTVAGTAITRRTLGTGSVYAFAHDMWWYVGSRCYINCFSPAIDVLGLMIRSALHEGTKGHSIIKHTVPGEADSILILTSDTHDYSDTVFDFVETLLQVDNPRPRVSFFSQTTTNIHSRDPTALREMCRLGQCPLGGHSVSHVAGFNNLVEGTPSDTYESGYVGTLNEDVNGTALYSEILVNNELVQAITGKPMLGFRSPYLQLHLNQYPVLEQAGMVVDSSVAVGDLPCNLPIDLKLCQPLVYVFQHVDLLEFPLSGEDGLVGTDGVRYDLQPASYKWFLNNWKRLQLMNKANNGMTVILDHDGWGSGPRDDSILAAKRQAMVDAFNYAKSQSIKYNMGMIEYGSWFKLRNKVRVTGLYQGSTYSGNLFGAPGGDVQDLTLEFSDRVASFECPVCGPSAIYRNRVVISSLPANATAYFSARVGLVPDQTPPVVVDSELPPAPVSPVYTCSNPRIPLIVNSFRYITTWYNDLNQYCGDEGSMASLTHDFANGILSLRTSPSGDSSWYSMLWNPDFSYEVDPAGVTGVRVVIRANPGTSMTLSVQTGKSATGNDGRGNTYTAPLQQYFVGGATDFIPNTWMTVLVPFSAMDGVGRLNTDWLFAVAFTDIMPFGASFDLHEIAFVTAPC
;
A
#
# COMPACT_ATOMS: atom_id res chain seq x y z
N MET A 1 -44.42 36.77 29.06
CA MET A 1 -45.80 36.95 28.56
C MET A 1 -45.78 36.61 27.07
N VAL A 2 -46.21 35.40 26.67
CA VAL A 2 -47.50 35.10 25.96
C VAL A 2 -47.54 35.79 24.58
N HIS A 3 -47.55 35.20 23.37
CA HIS A 3 -48.15 33.98 22.75
C HIS A 3 -47.34 33.60 21.46
N SER A 4 -47.01 32.33 21.18
CA SER A 4 -47.78 31.30 20.44
C SER A 4 -48.01 31.53 18.93
N ALA A 5 -47.31 30.76 18.09
CA ALA A 5 -47.87 30.12 16.89
C ALA A 5 -47.14 28.79 16.63
N ARG A 6 -47.89 27.68 16.59
CA ARG A 6 -47.44 26.31 16.29
C ARG A 6 -47.72 25.98 14.82
N SER A 7 -46.81 25.24 14.18
CA SER A 7 -47.12 24.24 13.15
C SER A 7 -46.06 23.11 13.22
N PRO A 8 -46.29 21.93 12.61
CA PRO A 8 -46.26 20.65 13.32
C PRO A 8 -44.88 19.98 13.40
N ARG A 9 -44.58 19.44 14.59
CA ARG A 9 -43.50 18.48 14.83
C ARG A 9 -43.73 17.20 14.01
N GLN A 10 -42.91 16.98 12.98
CA GLN A 10 -42.50 15.63 12.63
C GLN A 10 -41.69 15.09 13.82
N ARG A 11 -42.14 13.99 14.40
CA ARG A 11 -41.42 13.29 15.47
C ARG A 11 -40.19 12.62 14.83
N LEU A 12 -39.04 13.30 14.90
CA LEU A 12 -37.74 12.64 14.78
C LEU A 12 -37.64 11.55 15.85
N PRO A 13 -37.28 10.31 15.53
CA PRO A 13 -36.92 9.32 16.54
C PRO A 13 -35.67 9.81 17.27
N ALA A 14 -35.69 9.72 18.61
CA ALA A 14 -34.69 10.24 19.52
C ALA A 14 -33.35 9.46 19.52
N ILE A 15 -32.85 9.09 18.34
CA ILE A 15 -31.59 8.35 18.14
C ILE A 15 -30.47 9.28 17.58
N LEU A 16 -30.78 10.53 17.23
CA LEU A 16 -29.89 11.36 16.40
C LEU A 16 -29.03 12.42 17.12
N VAL A 17 -28.79 12.33 18.44
CA VAL A 17 -27.97 13.34 19.16
C VAL A 17 -26.85 12.72 20.01
N ALA A 18 -26.43 11.48 19.72
CA ALA A 18 -25.40 10.81 20.53
C ALA A 18 -24.32 10.05 19.72
N THR A 19 -24.12 10.37 18.43
CA THR A 19 -23.23 9.57 17.56
C THR A 19 -22.14 10.40 16.86
N LEU A 20 -21.49 11.30 17.59
CA LEU A 20 -20.26 11.98 17.12
C LEU A 20 -19.26 12.27 18.26
N VAL A 21 -19.35 11.51 19.36
CA VAL A 21 -18.39 11.57 20.46
C VAL A 21 -18.04 10.14 20.87
N LEU A 22 -16.75 9.80 20.71
CA LEU A 22 -16.01 8.69 21.33
C LEU A 22 -16.83 7.44 21.72
N PHE A 23 -16.75 6.39 20.91
CA PHE A 23 -16.87 5.02 21.42
C PHE A 23 -15.88 4.09 20.73
N CYS A 24 -14.68 4.10 21.28
CA CYS A 24 -13.67 3.11 20.96
C CYS A 24 -13.72 1.93 21.99
N VAL A 25 -14.53 1.94 23.06
CA VAL A 25 -14.44 0.93 24.14
C VAL A 25 -14.87 -0.48 23.68
N GLY A 26 -13.95 -1.46 23.71
CA GLY A 26 -14.31 -2.84 23.36
C GLY A 26 -13.27 -3.96 23.47
N VAL A 27 -11.98 -3.70 23.77
CA VAL A 27 -11.03 -4.73 24.27
C VAL A 27 -10.08 -4.01 25.23
N THR A 28 -9.99 -4.44 26.49
CA THR A 28 -9.24 -3.76 27.56
C THR A 28 -7.71 -3.88 27.47
N PHE A 29 -7.16 -4.33 26.35
CA PHE A 29 -5.76 -4.22 25.95
C PHE A 29 -5.76 -3.98 24.43
N PRO A 30 -5.45 -2.75 23.93
CA PRO A 30 -4.08 -2.19 23.83
C PRO A 30 -3.96 -0.67 24.11
N ARG A 31 -5.01 -0.01 24.62
CA ARG A 31 -5.09 1.47 24.65
C ARG A 31 -4.06 2.18 25.54
N HIS A 32 -3.69 1.59 26.67
CA HIS A 32 -2.70 2.18 27.57
C HIS A 32 -1.26 2.05 27.05
N VAL A 33 -1.00 1.09 26.17
CA VAL A 33 0.32 0.85 25.57
C VAL A 33 0.58 1.88 24.47
N VAL A 34 -0.41 2.13 23.61
CA VAL A 34 -0.31 3.09 22.50
C VAL A 34 0.00 4.52 23.00
N ALA A 35 -0.71 5.03 24.01
CA ALA A 35 -0.48 6.37 24.54
C ALA A 35 0.94 6.55 25.12
N ALA A 36 1.50 5.50 25.73
CA ALA A 36 2.82 5.56 26.34
C ALA A 36 3.96 5.44 25.30
N TYR A 37 3.79 4.63 24.25
CA TYR A 37 4.72 4.60 23.11
C TYR A 37 4.79 5.93 22.38
N ILE A 38 3.64 6.58 22.12
CA ILE A 38 3.63 7.88 21.43
C ILE A 38 4.22 8.99 22.33
N ALA A 39 4.11 8.86 23.66
CA ALA A 39 4.80 9.70 24.63
C ALA A 39 6.32 9.44 24.72
N GLY A 40 6.88 8.51 23.93
CA GLY A 40 8.29 8.17 23.92
C GLY A 40 8.73 7.26 25.09
N ALA A 41 7.78 6.62 25.78
CA ALA A 41 8.09 5.62 26.79
C ALA A 41 8.16 4.23 26.13
N PRO A 42 9.26 3.47 26.31
CA PRO A 42 9.30 2.06 25.91
C PRO A 42 8.32 1.29 26.81
N VAL A 43 7.17 0.87 26.29
CA VAL A 43 6.20 0.08 27.05
C VAL A 43 6.15 -1.33 26.52
N ASN A 44 6.69 -2.30 27.25
CA ASN A 44 6.91 -3.67 26.76
C ASN A 44 7.95 -3.77 25.64
N CYS A 45 8.81 -2.77 25.46
CA CYS A 45 10.04 -2.91 24.67
C CYS A 45 11.18 -3.42 25.57
N PRO A 46 11.81 -4.56 25.24
CA PRO A 46 12.98 -5.06 25.94
C PRO A 46 14.15 -4.06 25.90
N VAL A 47 14.99 -4.03 26.93
CA VAL A 47 16.19 -3.19 26.92
C VAL A 47 17.16 -3.76 25.88
N ALA A 48 17.83 -2.91 25.09
CA ALA A 48 18.84 -3.35 24.14
C ALA A 48 19.90 -4.25 24.81
N GLY A 49 20.03 -5.50 24.34
CA GLY A 49 20.88 -6.54 24.93
C GLY A 49 20.14 -7.55 25.85
N ASP A 50 18.84 -7.37 26.07
CA ASP A 50 17.96 -8.38 26.68
C ASP A 50 17.72 -9.54 25.70
N ALA A 51 17.64 -10.76 26.21
CA ALA A 51 17.30 -11.95 25.42
C ALA A 51 15.89 -11.90 24.82
N ALA A 52 15.02 -11.02 25.34
CA ALA A 52 13.70 -10.77 24.79
C ALA A 52 13.69 -9.84 23.56
N TYR A 53 14.76 -9.06 23.28
CA TYR A 53 14.81 -8.19 22.10
C TYR A 53 14.95 -8.98 20.79
N GLN A 54 14.28 -8.53 19.74
CA GLN A 54 14.35 -9.09 18.38
C GLN A 54 14.51 -7.98 17.34
N ASP A 55 15.22 -8.23 16.24
CA ASP A 55 15.28 -7.25 15.13
C ASP A 55 13.99 -7.26 14.29
N VAL A 56 13.25 -8.36 14.33
CA VAL A 56 11.95 -8.58 13.67
C VAL A 56 11.07 -9.37 14.64
N GLU A 57 9.83 -8.94 14.84
CA GLU A 57 8.87 -9.66 15.66
C GLU A 57 8.64 -11.09 15.13
N THR A 58 8.84 -12.06 15.99
CA THR A 58 8.64 -13.48 15.68
C THR A 58 7.98 -14.26 16.80
N LEU A 59 7.82 -13.64 17.98
CA LEU A 59 7.15 -14.24 19.11
C LEU A 59 5.70 -13.76 19.11
N CYS A 60 4.87 -14.54 19.78
CA CYS A 60 3.48 -14.21 20.02
C CYS A 60 3.30 -14.29 21.53
N ASP A 61 4.07 -13.49 22.27
CA ASP A 61 4.21 -13.59 23.72
C ASP A 61 3.58 -12.40 24.47
N GLY A 62 2.99 -11.46 23.73
CA GLY A 62 2.36 -10.25 24.26
C GLY A 62 3.35 -9.12 24.56
N ILE A 63 4.60 -9.26 24.11
CA ILE A 63 5.66 -8.26 24.18
C ILE A 63 5.84 -7.66 22.78
N ASP A 64 6.39 -6.45 22.71
CA ASP A 64 6.82 -5.84 21.46
C ASP A 64 8.34 -6.02 21.40
N ASN A 65 8.75 -7.18 20.89
CA ASN A 65 10.13 -7.64 20.96
C ASN A 65 11.05 -6.85 20.02
N ASP A 66 10.51 -6.31 18.92
CA ASP A 66 11.24 -5.46 17.99
C ASP A 66 11.10 -3.95 18.24
N CYS A 67 10.31 -3.60 19.25
CA CYS A 67 10.11 -2.23 19.72
C CYS A 67 9.59 -1.30 18.63
N ASP A 68 8.84 -1.82 17.64
CA ASP A 68 8.21 -1.03 16.58
C ASP A 68 6.93 -0.34 17.06
N GLY A 69 6.47 -0.66 18.27
CA GLY A 69 5.26 -0.17 18.91
C GLY A 69 4.04 -1.05 18.72
N ARG A 70 4.19 -2.25 18.17
CA ARG A 70 3.12 -3.17 17.86
C ARG A 70 3.43 -4.55 18.44
N ILE A 71 2.76 -4.83 19.54
CA ILE A 71 2.83 -6.13 20.21
C ILE A 71 2.37 -7.25 19.26
N ASP A 72 3.21 -8.28 19.12
CA ASP A 72 2.94 -9.51 18.36
C ASP A 72 2.50 -9.28 16.89
N VAL A 73 2.93 -8.18 16.27
CA VAL A 73 2.63 -7.89 14.85
C VAL A 73 3.79 -8.26 13.96
N ILE A 74 3.69 -9.43 13.34
CA ILE A 74 4.70 -9.91 12.40
C ILE A 74 4.53 -9.20 11.03
N ASP A 75 5.57 -8.53 10.56
CA ASP A 75 5.64 -7.96 9.20
C ASP A 75 5.82 -9.07 8.15
N GLN A 76 5.06 -8.99 7.04
CA GLN A 76 5.20 -9.90 5.91
C GLN A 76 6.51 -9.60 5.16
N SER A 77 7.57 -10.31 5.51
CA SER A 77 8.92 -10.13 4.98
C SER A 77 9.59 -11.50 4.81
N GLU A 78 10.72 -11.56 4.10
CA GLU A 78 11.46 -12.81 3.94
C GLU A 78 11.82 -13.47 5.28
N ALA A 79 12.03 -12.67 6.34
CA ALA A 79 12.32 -13.16 7.69
C ALA A 79 11.13 -13.88 8.35
N SER A 80 9.90 -13.56 7.97
CA SER A 80 8.67 -14.17 8.49
C SER A 80 8.02 -15.17 7.53
N ALA A 81 8.63 -15.41 6.38
CA ALA A 81 8.17 -16.41 5.41
C ALA A 81 8.11 -17.81 6.05
N CYS A 82 7.10 -18.57 5.64
CA CYS A 82 6.85 -19.92 6.14
C CYS A 82 6.31 -20.82 5.03
N THR A 83 6.40 -22.14 5.26
CA THR A 83 5.92 -23.14 4.31
C THR A 83 4.81 -23.99 4.91
N ILE A 84 3.67 -24.05 4.23
CA ILE A 84 2.53 -24.90 4.57
C ILE A 84 2.74 -26.28 3.93
N SER A 85 3.39 -27.18 4.66
CA SER A 85 3.84 -28.51 4.15
C SER A 85 2.75 -29.41 3.53
N SER A 86 1.47 -29.13 3.76
CA SER A 86 0.35 -29.89 3.19
C SER A 86 -0.14 -29.36 1.84
N LEU A 87 0.40 -28.23 1.37
CA LEU A 87 0.01 -27.56 0.13
C LEU A 87 1.21 -27.49 -0.83
N LEU A 88 0.94 -27.26 -2.12
CA LEU A 88 1.92 -27.11 -3.19
C LEU A 88 1.86 -25.69 -3.77
N GLY A 89 2.74 -25.39 -4.72
CA GLY A 89 2.69 -24.12 -5.47
C GLY A 89 2.78 -22.88 -4.61
N GLU A 90 2.05 -21.83 -5.02
CA GLU A 90 1.94 -20.58 -4.26
C GLU A 90 1.23 -20.77 -2.92
N CYS A 91 0.26 -21.68 -2.83
CA CYS A 91 -0.44 -21.97 -1.58
C CYS A 91 0.46 -22.58 -0.50
N SER A 92 1.60 -23.16 -0.89
CA SER A 92 2.60 -23.64 0.07
C SER A 92 3.39 -22.50 0.72
N LYS A 93 3.44 -21.33 0.10
CA LYS A 93 4.15 -20.16 0.60
C LYS A 93 3.21 -19.33 1.46
N GLY A 94 3.73 -18.81 2.56
CA GLY A 94 2.97 -17.94 3.44
C GLY A 94 3.85 -17.11 4.35
N PHE A 95 3.23 -16.38 5.25
CA PHE A 95 3.89 -15.65 6.31
C PHE A 95 3.35 -16.07 7.67
N TYR A 96 4.19 -15.97 8.69
CA TYR A 96 3.76 -16.19 10.06
C TYR A 96 2.90 -15.02 10.54
N HIS A 97 1.78 -15.35 11.16
CA HIS A 97 0.91 -14.42 11.86
C HIS A 97 0.67 -14.89 13.29
N CYS A 98 0.52 -13.95 14.22
CA CYS A 98 0.11 -14.26 15.58
C CYS A 98 -1.40 -14.43 15.67
N SER A 99 -1.83 -15.66 15.92
CA SER A 99 -3.24 -15.97 16.16
C SER A 99 -3.61 -15.60 17.60
N LEU A 100 -4.36 -14.51 17.76
CA LEU A 100 -5.00 -14.17 19.03
C LEU A 100 -6.05 -15.21 19.46
N GLN A 101 -6.42 -16.15 18.57
CA GLN A 101 -7.48 -17.13 18.79
C GLN A 101 -6.97 -18.42 19.48
N THR A 102 -5.69 -18.75 19.33
CA THR A 102 -5.10 -20.01 19.81
C THR A 102 -4.09 -19.80 20.92
N ALA A 103 -4.35 -18.84 21.82
CA ALA A 103 -3.47 -18.45 22.92
C ALA A 103 -2.11 -17.89 22.44
N ASN A 104 -2.17 -16.95 21.48
CA ASN A 104 -1.02 -16.29 20.88
C ASN A 104 -0.01 -17.29 20.31
N THR A 105 -0.45 -18.13 19.37
CA THR A 105 0.46 -19.02 18.65
C THR A 105 0.69 -18.53 17.24
N ARG A 106 1.91 -18.77 16.72
CA ARG A 106 2.22 -18.55 15.31
C ARG A 106 1.41 -19.49 14.42
N ALA A 107 0.77 -18.95 13.41
CA ALA A 107 0.17 -19.70 12.32
C ALA A 107 0.77 -19.24 10.99
N CYS A 108 1.02 -20.17 10.09
CA CYS A 108 1.45 -19.87 8.73
C CYS A 108 0.20 -19.66 7.88
N LEU A 109 0.01 -18.45 7.34
CA LEU A 109 -1.10 -18.13 6.43
C LEU A 109 -0.54 -17.82 5.05
N GLY A 110 -1.22 -18.31 4.03
CA GLY A 110 -0.85 -18.14 2.63
C GLY A 110 -2.09 -18.17 1.74
N PRO A 111 -1.93 -17.85 0.44
CA PRO A 111 -3.04 -17.79 -0.49
C PRO A 111 -3.74 -19.15 -0.64
N LYS A 112 -5.03 -19.11 -1.01
CA LYS A 112 -5.84 -20.31 -1.33
C LYS A 112 -5.88 -20.54 -2.83
N PRO A 113 -6.12 -21.76 -3.34
CA PRO A 113 -6.09 -22.03 -4.78
C PRO A 113 -6.99 -21.12 -5.62
N LEU A 114 -6.48 -20.58 -6.73
CA LEU A 114 -7.21 -19.92 -7.81
C LEU A 114 -7.07 -20.74 -9.10
N PRO A 115 -8.00 -20.63 -10.07
CA PRO A 115 -7.74 -21.24 -11.38
C PRO A 115 -6.46 -20.70 -12.03
N GLU A 116 -5.72 -21.63 -12.64
CA GLU A 116 -4.44 -21.42 -13.29
C GLU A 116 -4.48 -20.33 -14.38
N SER A 117 -3.43 -19.51 -14.42
CA SER A 117 -3.16 -18.50 -15.45
C SER A 117 -1.72 -18.65 -15.93
N LEU A 118 -1.37 -18.12 -17.10
CA LEU A 118 0.00 -18.09 -17.60
C LEU A 118 0.79 -16.93 -16.99
N ASN A 119 1.00 -16.97 -15.67
CA ASN A 119 1.63 -15.91 -14.90
C ASN A 119 3.02 -16.28 -14.32
N GLY A 120 3.46 -17.53 -14.52
CA GLY A 120 4.70 -18.10 -14.01
C GLY A 120 4.63 -18.58 -12.57
N LEU A 121 3.42 -18.73 -12.02
CA LEU A 121 3.11 -19.24 -10.69
C LEU A 121 2.22 -20.49 -10.83
N ASP A 122 2.12 -21.28 -9.77
CA ASP A 122 1.16 -22.41 -9.64
C ASP A 122 0.00 -21.88 -8.79
N ASP A 123 -1.01 -21.32 -9.48
CA ASP A 123 -2.14 -20.61 -8.87
C ASP A 123 -3.16 -21.61 -8.28
N ASP A 124 -3.36 -22.75 -8.93
CA ASP A 124 -4.32 -23.78 -8.50
C ASP A 124 -3.73 -24.79 -7.50
N CYS A 125 -2.42 -24.67 -7.26
CA CYS A 125 -1.67 -25.33 -6.21
C CYS A 125 -1.68 -26.86 -6.37
N ASP A 126 -1.64 -27.32 -7.62
CA ASP A 126 -1.58 -28.74 -7.98
C ASP A 126 -0.14 -29.28 -8.13
N GLY A 127 0.86 -28.38 -8.12
CA GLY A 127 2.27 -28.69 -8.24
C GLY A 127 2.87 -28.47 -9.63
N GLU A 128 2.07 -28.05 -10.62
CA GLU A 128 2.52 -27.76 -11.97
C GLU A 128 2.29 -26.28 -12.34
N VAL A 129 3.38 -25.52 -12.51
CA VAL A 129 3.32 -24.10 -12.93
C VAL A 129 2.78 -23.97 -14.36
N ASP A 130 1.85 -23.02 -14.56
CA ASP A 130 1.32 -22.59 -15.85
C ASP A 130 0.65 -23.74 -16.65
N ASN A 131 0.06 -24.75 -15.97
CA ASN A 131 -0.57 -25.93 -16.59
C ASN A 131 -2.01 -25.67 -17.10
N VAL A 132 -2.23 -24.46 -17.65
CA VAL A 132 -3.54 -23.99 -18.12
C VAL A 132 -4.13 -24.93 -19.18
N PRO A 133 -5.36 -25.47 -18.98
CA PRO A 133 -6.04 -26.27 -19.98
C PRO A 133 -6.30 -25.49 -21.27
N ILE A 134 -5.83 -26.01 -22.42
CA ILE A 134 -6.13 -25.41 -23.73
C ILE A 134 -7.65 -25.45 -23.95
N SER A 135 -8.26 -24.26 -24.00
CA SER A 135 -9.71 -24.09 -24.17
C SER A 135 -10.01 -23.15 -25.33
N ASP A 136 -10.84 -23.62 -26.27
CA ASP A 136 -11.43 -22.78 -27.33
C ASP A 136 -12.62 -21.94 -26.80
N GLN A 137 -12.97 -22.08 -25.51
CA GLN A 137 -14.04 -21.33 -24.88
C GLN A 137 -13.67 -19.86 -24.76
N VAL A 138 -14.67 -19.00 -24.93
CA VAL A 138 -14.55 -17.56 -24.71
C VAL A 138 -14.79 -17.26 -23.24
N TYR A 139 -13.85 -16.55 -22.60
CA TYR A 139 -13.99 -16.04 -21.23
C TYR A 139 -14.09 -14.53 -21.25
N VAL A 140 -15.15 -13.96 -20.67
CA VAL A 140 -15.40 -12.52 -20.69
C VAL A 140 -15.14 -11.90 -19.33
N SER A 141 -14.34 -10.84 -19.27
CA SER A 141 -14.00 -10.14 -18.03
C SER A 141 -15.05 -9.11 -17.66
N ARG A 142 -16.26 -9.59 -17.33
CA ARG A 142 -17.41 -8.74 -17.03
C ARG A 142 -18.33 -9.36 -16.00
N ALA A 143 -18.86 -8.51 -15.13
CA ALA A 143 -19.87 -8.86 -14.14
C ALA A 143 -21.28 -8.39 -14.55
N ALA A 144 -22.30 -9.00 -13.96
CA ALA A 144 -23.66 -8.49 -13.97
C ALA A 144 -24.14 -8.31 -12.52
N VAL A 145 -24.59 -7.11 -12.17
CA VAL A 145 -25.19 -6.83 -10.86
C VAL A 145 -26.70 -6.82 -11.03
N PHE A 146 -27.38 -7.77 -10.40
CA PHE A 146 -28.83 -7.87 -10.39
C PHE A 146 -29.36 -7.23 -9.11
N ALA A 147 -30.19 -6.20 -9.31
CA ALA A 147 -30.82 -5.40 -8.27
C ALA A 147 -32.34 -5.38 -8.49
N ILE A 148 -32.93 -6.56 -8.60
CA ILE A 148 -34.36 -6.75 -8.87
C ILE A 148 -35.05 -7.15 -7.56
N THR A 149 -35.70 -6.19 -6.91
CA THR A 149 -36.60 -6.37 -5.76
C THR A 149 -38.05 -6.23 -6.26
N GLY A 150 -39.01 -7.08 -5.87
CA GLY A 150 -40.43 -6.91 -6.28
C GLY A 150 -41.02 -5.60 -5.71
N ASP A 151 -42.02 -4.90 -6.26
CA ASP A 151 -42.97 -5.07 -7.37
C ASP A 151 -42.95 -3.78 -8.25
N ASP A 152 -43.50 -3.86 -9.45
CA ASP A 152 -43.39 -3.02 -10.66
C ASP A 152 -43.45 -1.44 -10.55
N THR A 153 -42.51 -0.79 -11.25
CA THR A 153 -42.61 0.47 -12.05
C THR A 153 -43.63 1.58 -11.69
N SER A 154 -43.40 2.43 -10.69
CA SER A 154 -44.05 3.78 -10.70
C SER A 154 -43.49 4.89 -9.81
N ASN A 155 -42.47 4.66 -8.97
CA ASN A 155 -41.83 5.77 -8.27
C ASN A 155 -40.43 6.02 -8.85
N ASP A 156 -40.30 7.15 -9.54
CA ASP A 156 -39.04 7.84 -9.90
C ASP A 156 -38.22 8.29 -8.65
N ASP A 157 -38.43 7.68 -7.47
CA ASP A 157 -37.50 7.84 -6.37
C ASP A 157 -36.27 7.00 -6.70
N ALA A 158 -35.23 7.69 -7.17
CA ALA A 158 -33.98 7.24 -7.77
C ALA A 158 -33.07 6.33 -6.90
N LEU A 159 -33.64 5.41 -6.12
CA LEU A 159 -32.93 4.59 -5.15
C LEU A 159 -33.31 3.10 -5.20
N SER A 160 -33.86 2.62 -6.32
CA SER A 160 -33.84 1.19 -6.68
C SER A 160 -32.41 0.64 -6.91
N GLY A 161 -31.38 1.48 -6.83
CA GLY A 161 -29.95 1.13 -6.80
C GLY A 161 -29.31 1.09 -5.41
N VAL A 162 -29.99 1.50 -4.32
CA VAL A 162 -29.37 1.64 -2.98
C VAL A 162 -28.71 0.34 -2.49
N GLY A 163 -29.39 -0.79 -2.66
CA GLY A 163 -28.84 -2.11 -2.28
C GLY A 163 -27.70 -2.60 -3.17
N ALA A 164 -27.50 -2.00 -4.35
CA ALA A 164 -26.49 -2.40 -5.33
C ALA A 164 -25.26 -1.47 -5.33
N ASN A 165 -25.39 -0.23 -4.86
CA ASN A 165 -24.34 0.79 -4.97
C ASN A 165 -23.00 0.35 -4.37
N MET A 166 -23.00 -0.38 -3.26
CA MET A 166 -21.77 -0.87 -2.62
C MET A 166 -21.02 -1.89 -3.49
N TYR A 167 -21.76 -2.76 -4.17
CA TYR A 167 -21.19 -3.72 -5.13
C TYR A 167 -20.67 -3.00 -6.37
N MET A 168 -21.40 -1.98 -6.84
CA MET A 168 -20.95 -1.11 -7.93
C MET A 168 -19.66 -0.37 -7.55
N MET A 169 -19.59 0.20 -6.35
CA MET A 169 -18.40 0.86 -5.84
C MET A 169 -17.20 -0.11 -5.78
N ALA A 170 -17.40 -1.34 -5.28
CA ALA A 170 -16.36 -2.36 -5.24
C ALA A 170 -15.85 -2.71 -6.65
N LEU A 171 -16.77 -2.91 -7.60
CA LEU A 171 -16.44 -3.19 -9.00
C LEU A 171 -15.69 -2.03 -9.65
N GLU A 172 -16.13 -0.79 -9.42
CA GLU A 172 -15.50 0.41 -9.96
C GLU A 172 -14.10 0.63 -9.38
N GLN A 173 -13.94 0.53 -8.06
CA GLN A 173 -12.64 0.60 -7.40
C GLN A 173 -11.68 -0.45 -7.97
N ARG A 174 -12.13 -1.70 -8.11
CA ARG A 174 -11.35 -2.81 -8.66
C ARG A 174 -11.25 -2.81 -10.20
N GLY A 175 -11.85 -1.85 -10.88
CA GLY A 175 -11.72 -1.70 -12.33
C GLY A 175 -12.40 -2.78 -13.16
N ILE A 176 -13.39 -3.45 -12.58
CA ILE A 176 -14.13 -4.54 -13.20
C ILE A 176 -15.30 -3.96 -13.98
N GLU A 177 -15.39 -4.36 -15.25
CA GLU A 177 -16.48 -3.98 -16.13
C GLU A 177 -17.79 -4.67 -15.71
N TYR A 178 -18.91 -3.95 -15.69
CA TYR A 178 -20.20 -4.52 -15.27
C TYR A 178 -21.41 -3.94 -15.99
N ASP A 179 -22.52 -4.68 -15.97
CA ASP A 179 -23.86 -4.20 -16.30
C ASP A 179 -24.76 -4.26 -15.06
N LEU A 180 -25.53 -3.20 -14.80
CA LEU A 180 -26.58 -3.19 -13.78
C LEU A 180 -27.91 -3.65 -14.40
N ILE A 181 -28.55 -4.63 -13.77
CA ILE A 181 -29.81 -5.25 -14.22
C ILE A 181 -30.87 -5.02 -13.13
N THR A 182 -31.79 -4.09 -13.40
CA THR A 182 -32.81 -3.63 -12.43
C THR A 182 -34.23 -4.11 -12.75
N THR A 183 -34.46 -4.69 -13.93
CA THR A 183 -35.79 -5.14 -14.35
C THR A 183 -35.78 -6.56 -14.89
N ALA A 184 -36.93 -7.23 -14.76
CA ALA A 184 -37.15 -8.55 -15.34
C ALA A 184 -36.96 -8.55 -16.87
N ALA A 185 -37.41 -7.50 -17.56
CA ALA A 185 -37.25 -7.38 -19.00
C ALA A 185 -35.77 -7.29 -19.41
N MET A 186 -34.95 -6.51 -18.68
CA MET A 186 -33.50 -6.46 -18.92
C MET A 186 -32.88 -7.84 -18.71
N ALA A 187 -33.23 -8.53 -17.62
CA ALA A 187 -32.73 -9.88 -17.35
C ALA A 187 -33.10 -10.88 -18.45
N ASP A 188 -34.35 -10.89 -18.91
CA ASP A 188 -34.85 -11.85 -19.90
C ASP A 188 -34.14 -11.72 -21.26
N THR A 189 -33.63 -10.52 -21.60
CA THR A 189 -32.80 -10.34 -22.82
C THR A 189 -31.38 -10.89 -22.68
N LYS A 190 -30.88 -11.04 -21.45
CA LYS A 190 -29.49 -11.41 -21.15
C LYS A 190 -29.35 -12.88 -20.76
N LEU A 191 -30.32 -13.43 -20.04
CA LEU A 191 -30.30 -14.79 -19.49
C LEU A 191 -29.94 -15.87 -20.52
N PRO A 192 -30.52 -15.92 -21.74
CA PRO A 192 -30.23 -16.98 -22.71
C PRO A 192 -28.79 -17.00 -23.23
N ILE A 193 -28.07 -15.87 -23.12
CA ILE A 193 -26.70 -15.66 -23.61
C ILE A 193 -25.76 -15.22 -22.48
N MET A 194 -26.13 -15.47 -21.23
CA MET A 194 -25.48 -14.86 -20.07
C MET A 194 -23.99 -15.21 -19.98
N ARG A 195 -23.60 -16.43 -20.37
CA ARG A 195 -22.21 -16.87 -20.38
C ARG A 195 -21.34 -16.16 -21.41
N ASP A 196 -21.94 -15.75 -22.54
CA ASP A 196 -21.25 -15.00 -23.59
C ASP A 196 -21.04 -13.53 -23.22
N LEU A 197 -21.74 -13.06 -22.18
CA LEU A 197 -21.71 -11.67 -21.73
C LEU A 197 -20.94 -11.48 -20.43
N TYR A 198 -20.99 -12.47 -19.54
CA TYR A 198 -20.47 -12.34 -18.18
C TYR A 198 -19.77 -13.61 -17.72
N SER A 199 -18.87 -13.43 -16.76
CA SER A 199 -18.25 -14.52 -16.00
C SER A 199 -18.66 -14.50 -14.53
N LEU A 200 -19.14 -13.36 -14.04
CA LEU A 200 -19.59 -13.17 -12.67
C LEU A 200 -21.01 -12.57 -12.66
N VAL A 201 -21.86 -13.09 -11.80
CA VAL A 201 -23.18 -12.54 -11.48
C VAL A 201 -23.22 -12.25 -9.99
N ILE A 202 -23.62 -11.03 -9.64
CA ILE A 202 -23.82 -10.59 -8.26
C ILE A 202 -25.31 -10.34 -8.07
N PHE A 203 -25.93 -11.07 -7.15
CA PHE A 203 -27.23 -10.73 -6.62
C PHE A 203 -27.03 -9.85 -5.39
N SER A 204 -27.43 -8.58 -5.49
CA SER A 204 -27.42 -7.67 -4.35
C SER A 204 -28.42 -8.12 -3.29
N VAL A 205 -28.44 -7.42 -2.16
CA VAL A 205 -29.37 -7.66 -1.03
C VAL A 205 -30.81 -7.85 -1.50
N ASP A 206 -31.48 -8.86 -0.95
CA ASP A 206 -32.87 -9.22 -1.25
C ASP A 206 -33.16 -9.53 -2.74
N SER A 207 -32.10 -9.63 -3.56
CA SER A 207 -32.16 -10.04 -4.95
C SER A 207 -31.62 -11.47 -5.12
N PRO A 208 -32.10 -12.23 -6.11
CA PRO A 208 -33.36 -11.98 -6.81
C PRO A 208 -34.55 -12.10 -5.86
N SER A 209 -35.58 -11.27 -6.09
CA SER A 209 -36.84 -11.46 -5.38
C SER A 209 -37.40 -12.86 -5.65
N THR A 210 -38.16 -13.37 -4.68
CA THR A 210 -38.82 -14.68 -4.80
C THR A 210 -39.79 -14.74 -5.99
N GLU A 211 -40.33 -13.59 -6.41
CA GLU A 211 -41.21 -13.44 -7.57
C GLU A 211 -40.43 -13.43 -8.90
N PHE A 212 -39.22 -12.86 -8.91
CA PHE A 212 -38.39 -12.82 -10.11
C PHE A 212 -37.91 -14.21 -10.50
N LEU A 213 -37.39 -15.00 -9.55
CA LEU A 213 -36.72 -16.28 -9.84
C LEU A 213 -37.74 -17.42 -10.02
N ASN A 214 -38.41 -17.45 -11.17
CA ASN A 214 -39.25 -18.57 -11.60
C ASN A 214 -38.41 -19.76 -12.14
N THR A 215 -39.07 -20.89 -12.42
CA THR A 215 -38.40 -22.12 -12.88
C THR A 215 -37.61 -21.95 -14.19
N GLN A 216 -38.06 -21.09 -15.11
CA GLN A 216 -37.36 -20.85 -16.36
C GLN A 216 -36.07 -20.06 -16.12
N ARG A 217 -36.14 -18.97 -15.34
CA ARG A 217 -34.95 -18.16 -15.02
C ARG A 217 -33.94 -18.95 -14.17
N LEU A 218 -34.44 -19.77 -13.24
CA LEU A 218 -33.61 -20.71 -12.48
C LEU A 218 -32.79 -21.61 -13.41
N ALA A 219 -33.42 -22.19 -14.44
CA ALA A 219 -32.72 -23.06 -15.38
C ALA A 219 -31.60 -22.31 -16.14
N GLU A 220 -31.82 -21.04 -16.51
CA GLU A 220 -30.78 -20.22 -17.16
C GLU A 220 -29.63 -19.86 -16.21
N PHE A 221 -29.90 -19.55 -14.93
CA PHE A 221 -28.83 -19.35 -13.94
C PHE A 221 -28.06 -20.64 -13.66
N GLU A 222 -28.74 -21.78 -13.48
CA GLU A 222 -28.06 -23.08 -13.31
C GLU A 222 -27.25 -23.45 -14.55
N ARG A 223 -27.73 -23.14 -15.75
CA ARG A 223 -26.98 -23.30 -17.00
C ARG A 223 -25.72 -22.43 -17.02
N PHE A 224 -25.83 -21.16 -16.64
CA PHE A 224 -24.67 -20.26 -16.57
C PHE A 224 -23.59 -20.79 -15.62
N VAL A 225 -23.99 -21.24 -14.41
CA VAL A 225 -23.06 -21.82 -13.45
C VAL A 225 -22.46 -23.12 -14.00
N PHE A 226 -23.28 -24.00 -14.58
CA PHE A 226 -22.82 -25.26 -15.17
C PHE A 226 -21.70 -25.04 -16.22
N LEU A 227 -21.83 -23.99 -17.02
CA LEU A 227 -20.86 -23.57 -18.05
C LEU A 227 -19.64 -22.77 -17.51
N GLY A 228 -19.48 -22.72 -16.19
CA GLY A 228 -18.30 -22.15 -15.53
C GLY A 228 -18.47 -20.77 -14.94
N GLY A 229 -19.67 -20.17 -15.04
CA GLY A 229 -19.98 -18.89 -14.43
C GLY A 229 -20.02 -18.94 -12.90
N VAL A 230 -19.79 -17.81 -12.26
CA VAL A 230 -19.85 -17.66 -10.80
C VAL A 230 -21.01 -16.77 -10.39
N ILE A 231 -21.79 -17.20 -9.40
CA ILE A 231 -22.84 -16.38 -8.77
C ILE A 231 -22.42 -16.07 -7.33
N MET A 232 -22.50 -14.80 -6.93
CA MET A 232 -22.44 -14.36 -5.54
C MET A 232 -23.80 -13.82 -5.13
N SER A 233 -24.36 -14.34 -4.03
CA SER A 233 -25.69 -13.95 -3.55
C SER A 233 -25.61 -13.47 -2.11
N PHE A 234 -26.02 -12.22 -1.87
CA PHE A 234 -25.89 -11.57 -0.58
C PHE A 234 -27.23 -11.43 0.12
N PHE A 235 -27.25 -11.77 1.41
CA PHE A 235 -28.44 -11.73 2.28
C PHE A 235 -29.70 -12.36 1.64
N PRO A 236 -29.66 -13.62 1.19
CA PRO A 236 -30.74 -14.21 0.42
C PRO A 236 -31.99 -14.47 1.27
N THR A 237 -33.17 -14.28 0.68
CA THR A 237 -34.46 -14.66 1.27
C THR A 237 -34.85 -16.08 0.87
N SER A 238 -35.25 -16.92 1.84
CA SER A 238 -35.53 -18.33 1.57
C SER A 238 -36.74 -18.51 0.64
N SER A 239 -36.54 -19.18 -0.50
CA SER A 239 -37.61 -19.61 -1.41
C SER A 239 -37.21 -20.88 -2.15
N PRO A 240 -38.13 -21.73 -2.64
CA PRO A 240 -37.75 -23.01 -3.25
C PRO A 240 -36.73 -22.89 -4.38
N ASN A 241 -36.93 -21.96 -5.32
CA ASN A 241 -36.05 -21.79 -6.48
C ASN A 241 -34.70 -21.16 -6.09
N LEU A 242 -34.70 -20.16 -5.19
CA LEU A 242 -33.44 -19.56 -4.74
C LEU A 242 -32.64 -20.55 -3.87
N ASN A 243 -33.30 -21.28 -2.99
CA ASN A 243 -32.69 -22.31 -2.16
C ASN A 243 -32.03 -23.39 -3.03
N GLN A 244 -32.71 -23.84 -4.10
CA GLN A 244 -32.13 -24.75 -5.08
C GLN A 244 -30.87 -24.14 -5.71
N LEU A 245 -30.95 -22.91 -6.25
CA LEU A 245 -29.82 -22.26 -6.90
C LEU A 245 -28.61 -22.15 -5.96
N LEU A 246 -28.84 -21.69 -4.73
CA LEU A 246 -27.79 -21.46 -3.73
C LEU A 246 -27.26 -22.74 -3.07
N GLY A 247 -27.93 -23.87 -3.21
CA GLY A 247 -27.55 -25.12 -2.55
C GLY A 247 -27.85 -25.13 -1.06
N ILE A 248 -28.96 -24.50 -0.65
CA ILE A 248 -29.40 -24.45 0.74
C ILE A 248 -30.78 -25.08 0.87
N THR A 249 -31.14 -25.57 2.05
CA THR A 249 -32.51 -26.05 2.35
C THR A 249 -33.41 -24.92 2.86
N GLY A 250 -32.80 -23.86 3.36
CA GLY A 250 -33.46 -22.65 3.82
C GLY A 250 -32.48 -21.69 4.50
N THR A 251 -33.03 -20.61 5.03
CA THR A 251 -32.32 -19.66 5.89
C THR A 251 -32.97 -19.59 7.26
N ARG A 252 -32.16 -19.38 8.29
CA ARG A 252 -32.61 -19.14 9.66
C ARG A 252 -32.29 -17.70 10.04
N ASN A 253 -33.34 -16.91 10.21
CA ASN A 253 -33.23 -15.53 10.62
C ASN A 253 -32.81 -15.42 12.09
N GLU A 254 -31.75 -14.67 12.35
CA GLU A 254 -31.27 -14.44 13.70
C GLU A 254 -30.64 -13.05 13.86
N ARG A 255 -30.53 -12.62 15.11
CA ARG A 255 -29.91 -11.35 15.53
C ARG A 255 -28.80 -11.60 16.55
N ASP A 256 -28.07 -10.54 16.90
CA ASP A 256 -27.10 -10.47 17.99
C ASP A 256 -25.76 -11.17 17.69
N TYR A 257 -25.22 -10.92 16.49
CA TYR A 257 -23.95 -11.48 16.02
C TYR A 257 -22.78 -10.53 16.17
N PHE A 258 -21.62 -11.09 16.53
CA PHE A 258 -20.40 -10.33 16.74
C PHE A 258 -19.35 -10.61 15.66
N PHE A 259 -19.24 -11.85 15.18
CA PHE A 259 -18.17 -12.26 14.25
C PHE A 259 -18.66 -13.22 13.16
N ILE A 260 -18.04 -13.13 11.98
CA ILE A 260 -18.04 -14.14 10.93
C ILE A 260 -16.59 -14.57 10.73
N ARG A 261 -16.33 -15.86 10.92
CA ARG A 261 -15.00 -16.45 10.75
C ARG A 261 -14.95 -17.35 9.54
N TYR A 262 -14.03 -17.07 8.64
CA TYR A 262 -13.73 -17.89 7.50
C TYR A 262 -12.93 -19.13 7.94
N SER A 263 -13.18 -20.26 7.28
CA SER A 263 -12.45 -21.48 7.54
C SER A 263 -11.04 -21.36 6.96
N THR A 264 -10.02 -21.48 7.82
CA THR A 264 -8.60 -21.52 7.42
C THR A 264 -8.27 -22.74 6.55
N ASP A 265 -9.04 -23.81 6.72
CA ASP A 265 -8.88 -25.08 6.01
C ASP A 265 -9.56 -25.07 4.62
N ALA A 266 -10.45 -24.11 4.36
CA ALA A 266 -11.16 -24.02 3.09
C ALA A 266 -10.21 -23.57 1.96
N GLN A 267 -9.90 -24.50 1.05
CA GLN A 267 -9.10 -24.26 -0.14
C GLN A 267 -10.02 -23.91 -1.32
N VAL A 268 -10.51 -22.67 -1.37
CA VAL A 268 -11.42 -22.21 -2.43
C VAL A 268 -11.02 -20.84 -3.00
N PRO A 269 -11.27 -20.59 -4.30
CA PRO A 269 -10.91 -19.34 -4.98
C PRO A 269 -11.34 -18.06 -4.27
N LEU A 270 -12.58 -18.03 -3.76
CA LEU A 270 -13.14 -16.87 -3.06
C LEU A 270 -12.25 -16.32 -1.94
N LEU A 271 -11.50 -17.20 -1.27
CA LEU A 271 -10.70 -16.87 -0.10
C LEU A 271 -9.21 -16.67 -0.43
N HIS A 272 -8.84 -16.65 -1.72
CA HIS A 272 -7.44 -16.60 -2.15
C HIS A 272 -6.64 -15.47 -1.49
N SER A 273 -7.18 -14.24 -1.51
CA SER A 273 -6.50 -13.04 -1.01
C SER A 273 -6.78 -12.75 0.47
N LEU A 274 -7.39 -13.68 1.22
CA LEU A 274 -7.58 -13.51 2.66
C LEU A 274 -6.44 -14.22 3.39
N ASP A 275 -5.32 -13.53 3.54
CA ASP A 275 -4.06 -14.07 4.04
C ASP A 275 -3.66 -13.55 5.43
N SER A 276 -4.50 -12.71 6.04
CA SER A 276 -4.38 -12.25 7.42
C SER A 276 -5.51 -12.75 8.33
N PHE A 277 -5.29 -12.77 9.65
CA PHE A 277 -6.35 -13.15 10.58
C PHE A 277 -7.49 -12.12 10.62
N GLU A 278 -7.19 -10.87 10.32
CA GLU A 278 -8.13 -9.76 10.29
C GLU A 278 -9.10 -9.88 9.12
N GLU A 279 -8.63 -10.34 7.96
CA GLU A 279 -9.48 -10.69 6.82
C GLU A 279 -10.32 -11.95 7.07
N LEU A 280 -9.81 -12.88 7.88
CA LEU A 280 -10.46 -14.16 8.19
C LEU A 280 -11.42 -14.11 9.40
N ASP A 281 -11.38 -13.08 10.25
CA ASP A 281 -12.27 -12.91 11.43
C ASP A 281 -12.97 -11.54 11.40
N LEU A 282 -14.04 -11.45 10.61
CA LEU A 282 -14.76 -10.19 10.38
C LEU A 282 -15.75 -9.91 11.51
N MET A 283 -15.60 -8.75 12.15
CA MET A 283 -16.50 -8.30 13.20
C MET A 283 -17.75 -7.61 12.63
N VAL A 284 -18.91 -8.23 12.76
CA VAL A 284 -20.19 -7.72 12.21
C VAL A 284 -20.90 -6.78 13.18
N SER A 285 -20.60 -6.82 14.49
CA SER A 285 -21.14 -5.85 15.47
C SER A 285 -20.14 -5.47 16.55
N SER A 286 -20.12 -4.19 16.92
CA SER A 286 -19.26 -3.61 17.97
C SER A 286 -19.81 -3.68 19.39
N SER A 287 -21.11 -3.93 19.58
CA SER A 287 -21.72 -3.93 20.90
C SER A 287 -22.98 -4.79 20.98
N ALA A 288 -23.31 -5.26 22.18
CA ALA A 288 -24.55 -6.00 22.45
C ALA A 288 -25.84 -5.21 22.16
N ASN A 289 -25.76 -3.89 21.92
CA ASN A 289 -26.91 -3.00 21.75
C ASN A 289 -27.19 -2.61 20.28
N VAL A 290 -26.28 -2.92 19.34
CA VAL A 290 -26.50 -2.72 17.89
C VAL A 290 -26.44 -4.10 17.24
N THR A 291 -27.61 -4.71 17.02
CA THR A 291 -27.66 -6.10 16.60
C THR A 291 -28.08 -6.22 15.14
N HIS A 292 -27.11 -6.61 14.30
CA HIS A 292 -27.34 -6.85 12.88
C HIS A 292 -28.02 -8.21 12.67
N GLN A 293 -28.93 -8.26 11.71
CA GLN A 293 -29.65 -9.46 11.33
C GLN A 293 -28.83 -10.27 10.33
N LEU A 294 -28.75 -11.58 10.54
CA LEU A 294 -28.19 -12.53 9.58
C LEU A 294 -29.25 -13.55 9.16
N ASN A 295 -29.25 -13.89 7.88
CA ASN A 295 -30.00 -15.00 7.28
C ASN A 295 -29.09 -16.24 7.26
N LEU A 296 -28.82 -16.83 8.42
CA LEU A 296 -27.91 -17.99 8.52
C LEU A 296 -28.33 -19.11 7.56
N LEU A 297 -27.36 -19.64 6.83
CA LEU A 297 -27.60 -20.58 5.74
C LEU A 297 -27.72 -22.00 6.29
N GLN A 298 -28.63 -22.79 5.75
CA GLN A 298 -28.75 -24.22 6.02
C GLN A 298 -28.23 -24.99 4.80
N PRO A 299 -26.96 -25.42 4.77
CA PRO A 299 -26.38 -26.04 3.57
C PRO A 299 -27.13 -27.32 3.20
N ALA A 300 -27.46 -27.47 1.92
CA ALA A 300 -27.95 -28.74 1.39
C ALA A 300 -26.80 -29.75 1.25
N ALA A 301 -27.14 -31.02 1.04
CA ALA A 301 -26.13 -32.05 0.79
C ALA A 301 -25.26 -31.67 -0.42
N GLY A 302 -23.94 -31.77 -0.27
CA GLY A 302 -22.96 -31.40 -1.30
C GLY A 302 -22.59 -29.91 -1.33
N THR A 303 -23.17 -29.07 -0.47
CA THR A 303 -22.79 -27.65 -0.32
C THR A 303 -21.83 -27.48 0.86
N VAL A 304 -20.72 -26.79 0.62
CA VAL A 304 -19.63 -26.61 1.61
C VAL A 304 -19.87 -25.31 2.40
N SER A 305 -19.68 -25.37 3.72
CA SER A 305 -19.66 -24.20 4.59
C SER A 305 -18.26 -23.57 4.56
N LEU A 306 -18.16 -22.31 4.19
CA LEU A 306 -16.88 -21.58 4.10
C LEU A 306 -16.63 -20.66 5.30
N ALA A 307 -17.69 -20.19 5.95
CA ALA A 307 -17.59 -19.34 7.13
C ALA A 307 -18.68 -19.63 8.14
N THR A 308 -18.38 -19.34 9.40
CA THR A 308 -19.27 -19.57 10.56
C THR A 308 -19.53 -18.26 11.28
N ALA A 309 -20.79 -17.99 11.61
CA ALA A 309 -21.21 -16.86 12.43
C ALA A 309 -21.15 -17.22 13.93
N TYR A 310 -20.73 -16.25 14.75
CA TYR A 310 -20.56 -16.39 16.20
C TYR A 310 -21.34 -15.33 16.98
N LYS A 311 -21.89 -15.77 18.12
CA LYS A 311 -22.46 -14.94 19.19
C LYS A 311 -21.51 -14.92 20.37
N GLY A 312 -20.65 -13.90 20.44
CA GLY A 312 -19.50 -13.93 21.33
C GLY A 312 -18.58 -15.10 20.95
N THR A 313 -18.41 -16.07 21.85
CA THR A 313 -17.63 -17.30 21.60
C THR A 313 -18.48 -18.49 21.13
N THR A 314 -19.81 -18.33 21.07
CA THR A 314 -20.72 -19.44 20.73
C THR A 314 -20.96 -19.50 19.23
N VAL A 315 -20.76 -20.68 18.64
CA VAL A 315 -21.11 -20.96 17.24
C VAL A 315 -22.62 -20.84 17.06
N ALA A 316 -23.06 -20.09 16.07
CA ALA A 316 -24.47 -19.97 15.75
C ALA A 316 -24.88 -20.73 14.49
N GLY A 317 -24.07 -20.67 13.44
CA GLY A 317 -24.33 -21.42 12.20
C GLY A 317 -23.54 -20.91 11.01
N THR A 318 -23.84 -21.47 9.84
CA THR A 318 -23.12 -21.15 8.61
C THR A 318 -23.46 -19.75 8.11
N ALA A 319 -22.41 -18.97 7.88
CA ALA A 319 -22.49 -17.61 7.35
C ALA A 319 -22.26 -17.57 5.84
N ILE A 320 -21.40 -18.44 5.30
CA ILE A 320 -21.08 -18.44 3.87
C ILE A 320 -21.03 -19.88 3.38
N THR A 321 -21.61 -20.13 2.20
CA THR A 321 -21.59 -21.45 1.54
C THR A 321 -21.07 -21.38 0.12
N ARG A 322 -20.56 -22.50 -0.37
CA ARG A 322 -20.25 -22.75 -1.78
C ARG A 322 -20.94 -24.01 -2.27
N ARG A 323 -21.71 -23.88 -3.35
CA ARG A 323 -22.23 -24.99 -4.15
C ARG A 323 -21.49 -25.01 -5.48
N THR A 324 -20.97 -26.15 -5.89
CA THR A 324 -20.43 -26.34 -7.25
C THR A 324 -21.49 -26.96 -8.15
N LEU A 325 -21.55 -26.52 -9.41
CA LEU A 325 -22.42 -27.08 -10.43
C LEU A 325 -21.70 -27.02 -11.79
N GLY A 326 -21.50 -28.18 -12.42
CA GLY A 326 -20.65 -28.26 -13.61
C GLY A 326 -19.24 -27.77 -13.30
N THR A 327 -18.78 -26.75 -14.02
CA THR A 327 -17.45 -26.13 -13.81
C THR A 327 -17.51 -24.80 -13.06
N GLY A 328 -18.69 -24.34 -12.64
CA GLY A 328 -18.87 -23.07 -11.94
C GLY A 328 -19.33 -23.23 -10.49
N SER A 329 -19.54 -22.08 -9.84
CA SER A 329 -19.81 -22.00 -8.41
C SER A 329 -20.92 -21.01 -8.07
N VAL A 330 -21.66 -21.31 -7.01
CA VAL A 330 -22.59 -20.39 -6.37
C VAL A 330 -22.14 -20.17 -4.93
N TYR A 331 -21.87 -18.91 -4.60
CA TYR A 331 -21.56 -18.43 -3.26
C TYR A 331 -22.79 -17.75 -2.67
N ALA A 332 -23.15 -18.13 -1.46
CA ALA A 332 -24.22 -17.47 -0.73
C ALA A 332 -23.67 -16.92 0.60
N PHE A 333 -24.05 -15.69 0.91
CA PHE A 333 -23.64 -14.95 2.10
C PHE A 333 -24.88 -14.67 2.96
N ALA A 334 -24.87 -15.12 4.21
CA ALA A 334 -25.94 -14.92 5.20
C ALA A 334 -26.14 -13.45 5.58
N HIS A 335 -25.27 -12.56 5.13
CA HIS A 335 -25.23 -11.16 5.50
C HIS A 335 -25.07 -10.30 4.26
N ASP A 336 -25.49 -9.05 4.36
CA ASP A 336 -25.05 -8.02 3.44
C ASP A 336 -23.65 -7.55 3.86
N MET A 337 -22.78 -7.30 2.89
CA MET A 337 -21.45 -6.75 3.14
C MET A 337 -21.52 -5.28 3.59
N TRP A 338 -22.66 -4.61 3.50
CA TRP A 338 -22.84 -3.22 3.93
C TRP A 338 -22.80 -3.00 5.46
N TRP A 339 -23.25 -3.97 6.26
CA TRP A 339 -23.64 -3.75 7.67
C TRP A 339 -22.52 -3.88 8.72
N TYR A 340 -21.28 -3.53 8.38
CA TYR A 340 -20.18 -3.66 9.35
C TYR A 340 -20.02 -2.44 10.26
N VAL A 341 -19.60 -2.68 11.49
CA VAL A 341 -19.28 -1.62 12.45
C VAL A 341 -17.78 -1.31 12.43
N GLY A 342 -17.43 -0.06 12.12
CA GLY A 342 -16.06 0.45 12.00
C GLY A 342 -15.24 0.53 13.30
N SER A 343 -15.54 -0.26 14.33
CA SER A 343 -14.88 -0.12 15.65
C SER A 343 -13.64 -1.01 15.85
N ARG A 344 -13.20 -1.76 14.82
CA ARG A 344 -11.88 -2.43 14.82
C ARG A 344 -11.02 -1.76 13.77
N CYS A 345 -9.92 -1.16 14.21
CA CYS A 345 -8.85 -0.73 13.33
C CYS A 345 -7.69 -1.71 13.43
N TYR A 346 -7.27 -2.22 12.28
CA TYR A 346 -5.99 -2.89 12.08
C TYR A 346 -5.46 -2.44 10.71
N ILE A 347 -4.22 -1.97 10.67
CA ILE A 347 -3.43 -1.35 9.56
C ILE A 347 -4.24 -0.88 8.35
N ASN A 348 -4.23 0.43 8.11
CA ASN A 348 -5.15 1.18 7.24
C ASN A 348 -6.60 1.19 7.74
N CYS A 349 -6.89 0.38 8.78
CA CYS A 349 -8.23 -0.02 9.15
C CYS A 349 -8.85 -0.65 7.90
N PHE A 350 -8.69 -1.94 7.69
CA PHE A 350 -9.18 -2.63 6.49
C PHE A 350 -10.71 -2.80 6.56
N SER A 351 -11.49 -2.32 5.59
CA SER A 351 -12.96 -2.41 5.66
C SER A 351 -13.46 -3.76 5.19
N PRO A 352 -14.16 -4.53 6.05
CA PRO A 352 -14.87 -5.71 5.61
C PRO A 352 -15.91 -5.41 4.53
N ALA A 353 -16.49 -4.20 4.56
CA ALA A 353 -17.62 -3.85 3.71
C ALA A 353 -17.25 -3.58 2.25
N ILE A 354 -16.03 -3.10 2.00
CA ILE A 354 -15.60 -2.72 0.65
C ILE A 354 -14.27 -3.36 0.25
N ASP A 355 -13.28 -3.45 1.14
CA ASP A 355 -11.96 -3.96 0.77
C ASP A 355 -12.00 -5.48 0.62
N VAL A 356 -12.50 -6.21 1.64
CA VAL A 356 -12.71 -7.67 1.59
C VAL A 356 -13.67 -8.03 0.45
N LEU A 357 -14.77 -7.27 0.31
CA LEU A 357 -15.73 -7.46 -0.77
C LEU A 357 -15.05 -7.34 -2.14
N GLY A 358 -14.24 -6.30 -2.34
CA GLY A 358 -13.50 -6.07 -3.57
C GLY A 358 -12.52 -7.21 -3.89
N LEU A 359 -11.80 -7.74 -2.88
CA LEU A 359 -10.93 -8.90 -3.05
C LEU A 359 -11.72 -10.15 -3.45
N MET A 360 -12.82 -10.43 -2.76
CA MET A 360 -13.70 -11.57 -3.07
C MET A 360 -14.31 -11.48 -4.46
N ILE A 361 -14.75 -10.29 -4.89
CA ILE A 361 -15.28 -10.06 -6.24
C ILE A 361 -14.19 -10.29 -7.29
N ARG A 362 -12.96 -9.84 -7.04
CA ARG A 362 -11.82 -10.07 -7.94
C ARG A 362 -11.54 -11.57 -8.09
N SER A 363 -11.48 -12.31 -6.99
CA SER A 363 -11.28 -13.77 -7.01
C SER A 363 -12.43 -14.53 -7.66
N ALA A 364 -13.67 -14.09 -7.44
CA ALA A 364 -14.85 -14.68 -8.08
C ALA A 364 -14.87 -14.43 -9.60
N LEU A 365 -14.41 -13.25 -10.06
CA LEU A 365 -14.23 -12.98 -11.48
C LEU A 365 -13.13 -13.86 -12.08
N HIS A 366 -12.00 -14.02 -11.39
CA HIS A 366 -10.91 -14.92 -11.81
C HIS A 366 -11.40 -16.37 -11.94
N GLU A 367 -12.21 -16.85 -10.99
CA GLU A 367 -12.85 -18.17 -11.07
C GLU A 367 -13.83 -18.31 -12.24
N GLY A 368 -14.65 -17.29 -12.49
CA GLY A 368 -15.60 -17.28 -13.60
C GLY A 368 -14.94 -17.17 -14.98
N THR A 369 -13.76 -16.54 -15.04
CA THR A 369 -12.95 -16.40 -16.26
C THR A 369 -11.94 -17.53 -16.44
N LYS A 370 -11.90 -18.49 -15.50
CA LYS A 370 -10.97 -19.63 -15.53
C LYS A 370 -9.52 -19.19 -15.63
N GLY A 371 -9.16 -18.20 -14.82
CA GLY A 371 -7.79 -17.68 -14.78
C GLY A 371 -7.51 -16.55 -15.75
N HIS A 372 -8.43 -16.23 -16.67
CA HIS A 372 -8.15 -15.31 -17.77
C HIS A 372 -8.97 -14.02 -17.70
N SER A 373 -8.63 -13.15 -16.74
CA SER A 373 -9.32 -11.86 -16.58
C SER A 373 -8.51 -10.67 -17.10
N ILE A 374 -9.19 -9.58 -17.47
CA ILE A 374 -8.62 -8.25 -17.73
C ILE A 374 -9.44 -7.20 -17.01
N ILE A 375 -8.77 -6.32 -16.26
CA ILE A 375 -9.38 -5.23 -15.49
C ILE A 375 -8.58 -3.93 -15.70
N LYS A 376 -9.16 -2.81 -15.28
CA LYS A 376 -8.41 -1.55 -15.16
C LYS A 376 -7.61 -1.60 -13.86
N HIS A 377 -6.31 -1.33 -13.89
CA HIS A 377 -5.52 -1.24 -12.65
C HIS A 377 -5.92 -0.01 -11.82
N THR A 378 -5.54 0.03 -10.54
CA THR A 378 -5.92 1.08 -9.58
C THR A 378 -4.97 2.27 -9.57
N VAL A 379 -3.76 2.11 -10.09
CA VAL A 379 -2.72 3.15 -10.13
C VAL A 379 -2.30 3.44 -11.58
N PRO A 380 -2.03 4.70 -11.95
CA PRO A 380 -1.46 5.02 -13.26
C PRO A 380 -0.01 4.55 -13.38
N GLY A 381 0.33 3.96 -14.52
CA GLY A 381 1.68 3.44 -14.79
C GLY A 381 1.92 2.03 -14.28
N GLU A 382 3.17 1.68 -14.01
CA GLU A 382 3.60 0.31 -13.70
C GLU A 382 3.44 -0.09 -12.23
N ALA A 383 3.39 0.89 -11.32
CA ALA A 383 3.45 0.67 -9.88
C ALA A 383 2.23 -0.08 -9.34
N ASP A 384 2.44 -0.90 -8.30
CA ASP A 384 1.38 -1.67 -7.63
C ASP A 384 0.46 -0.83 -6.75
N SER A 385 0.98 0.27 -6.20
CA SER A 385 0.29 1.17 -5.26
C SER A 385 0.84 2.59 -5.34
N ILE A 386 0.19 3.51 -4.60
CA ILE A 386 0.57 4.92 -4.52
C ILE A 386 0.62 5.41 -3.06
N LEU A 387 1.67 6.14 -2.72
CA LEU A 387 1.79 6.96 -1.51
C LEU A 387 1.33 8.38 -1.84
N ILE A 388 0.31 8.85 -1.12
CA ILE A 388 -0.22 10.21 -1.16
C ILE A 388 0.10 10.85 0.19
N LEU A 389 1.20 11.58 0.26
CA LEU A 389 1.49 12.40 1.43
C LEU A 389 0.74 13.73 1.29
N THR A 390 0.08 14.11 2.37
CA THR A 390 -0.70 15.35 2.48
C THR A 390 -0.18 16.18 3.62
N SER A 391 -0.29 17.50 3.51
CA SER A 391 0.03 18.37 4.63
C SER A 391 -1.00 19.47 4.85
N ASP A 392 -1.39 19.65 6.10
CA ASP A 392 -2.24 20.75 6.53
C ASP A 392 -1.33 21.92 6.89
N THR A 393 -1.34 22.94 6.02
CA THR A 393 -0.46 24.10 6.17
C THR A 393 -1.14 25.13 7.05
N HIS A 394 -0.68 25.21 8.29
CA HIS A 394 -1.09 26.22 9.28
C HIS A 394 -0.05 27.35 9.42
N ASP A 395 1.20 27.09 9.04
CA ASP A 395 2.32 28.03 9.16
C ASP A 395 3.01 28.28 7.81
N TYR A 396 2.82 29.46 7.23
CA TYR A 396 3.47 29.86 5.97
C TYR A 396 4.76 30.66 6.19
N SER A 397 5.46 30.38 7.28
CA SER A 397 6.80 30.92 7.56
C SER A 397 7.90 30.09 6.89
N ASP A 398 9.09 30.04 7.48
CA ASP A 398 10.21 29.21 7.02
C ASP A 398 9.90 27.71 7.04
N THR A 399 8.96 27.26 7.87
CA THR A 399 8.59 25.85 8.04
C THR A 399 8.12 25.19 6.75
N VAL A 400 7.15 25.79 6.04
CA VAL A 400 6.63 25.23 4.77
C VAL A 400 7.69 25.26 3.65
N PHE A 401 8.58 26.26 3.64
CA PHE A 401 9.67 26.32 2.67
C PHE A 401 10.70 25.24 2.93
N ASP A 402 11.16 25.09 4.17
CA ASP A 402 12.08 24.01 4.56
C ASP A 402 11.48 22.63 4.26
N PHE A 403 10.16 22.49 4.47
CA PHE A 403 9.42 21.27 4.14
C PHE A 403 9.48 20.96 2.63
N VAL A 404 9.14 21.94 1.79
CA VAL A 404 9.18 21.78 0.33
C VAL A 404 10.61 21.61 -0.20
N GLU A 405 11.59 22.33 0.34
CA GLU A 405 13.00 22.19 -0.03
C GLU A 405 13.55 20.81 0.37
N THR A 406 13.10 20.25 1.50
CA THR A 406 13.47 18.90 1.93
C THR A 406 13.05 17.83 0.93
N LEU A 407 11.97 18.05 0.16
CA LEU A 407 11.59 17.13 -0.92
C LEU A 407 12.66 17.00 -2.00
N LEU A 408 13.59 17.96 -2.11
CA LEU A 408 14.74 17.90 -3.03
C LEU A 408 15.78 16.86 -2.61
N GLN A 409 15.72 16.35 -1.37
CA GLN A 409 16.59 15.28 -0.89
C GLN A 409 16.19 13.90 -1.45
N VAL A 410 14.96 13.76 -1.95
CA VAL A 410 14.50 12.54 -2.60
C VAL A 410 14.75 12.65 -4.10
N ASP A 411 15.63 11.78 -4.60
CA ASP A 411 15.99 11.71 -6.02
C ASP A 411 14.78 11.40 -6.94
N ASN A 412 14.96 11.66 -8.23
CA ASN A 412 13.94 11.52 -9.27
C ASN A 412 13.27 10.11 -9.30
N PRO A 413 11.94 10.00 -9.53
CA PRO A 413 10.97 11.10 -9.72
C PRO A 413 10.79 11.93 -8.46
N ARG A 414 10.67 13.26 -8.60
CA ARG A 414 10.47 14.14 -7.44
C ARG A 414 9.15 13.81 -6.73
N PRO A 415 9.11 13.80 -5.40
CA PRO A 415 7.88 13.60 -4.66
C PRO A 415 6.83 14.68 -4.92
N ARG A 416 5.57 14.31 -4.78
CA ARG A 416 4.43 15.23 -4.85
C ARG A 416 3.66 15.19 -3.55
N VAL A 417 3.50 16.34 -2.90
CA VAL A 417 2.71 16.49 -1.67
C VAL A 417 1.44 17.26 -1.98
N SER A 418 0.34 16.88 -1.33
CA SER A 418 -0.96 17.56 -1.43
C SER A 418 -1.17 18.45 -0.22
N PHE A 419 -1.13 19.76 -0.42
CA PHE A 419 -1.27 20.73 0.66
C PHE A 419 -2.71 21.22 0.79
N PHE A 420 -3.21 21.27 2.02
CA PHE A 420 -4.50 21.84 2.41
C PHE A 420 -4.26 23.13 3.19
N SER A 421 -4.71 24.25 2.62
CA SER A 421 -4.26 25.57 3.03
C SER A 421 -5.34 26.40 3.73
N GLN A 422 -5.04 26.83 4.96
CA GLN A 422 -5.80 27.87 5.69
C GLN A 422 -5.47 29.27 5.14
N THR A 423 -6.40 30.24 5.18
CA THR A 423 -6.20 31.56 4.52
C THR A 423 -6.45 32.83 5.35
N THR A 424 -6.50 32.77 6.69
CA THR A 424 -6.73 33.96 7.56
C THR A 424 -5.69 35.07 7.41
N THR A 425 -5.95 36.21 8.06
CA THR A 425 -5.07 37.40 8.09
C THR A 425 -4.12 37.49 9.30
N ASN A 426 -3.91 36.44 10.09
CA ASN A 426 -3.00 36.51 11.26
C ASN A 426 -1.52 36.36 10.85
N ILE A 427 -0.91 37.45 10.38
CA ILE A 427 0.55 37.76 10.19
C ILE A 427 1.51 36.72 9.56
N HIS A 428 1.07 35.48 9.33
CA HIS A 428 1.80 34.39 8.68
C HIS A 428 0.88 33.65 7.67
N SER A 429 -0.44 33.69 7.81
CA SER A 429 -1.41 32.95 6.97
C SER A 429 -1.77 33.57 5.62
N ARG A 430 -1.05 34.63 5.24
CA ARG A 430 -1.29 35.38 4.00
C ARG A 430 0.02 35.88 3.40
N ASP A 431 1.00 35.00 3.24
CA ASP A 431 2.06 35.26 2.28
C ASP A 431 1.70 34.66 0.90
N PRO A 432 1.03 35.42 0.02
CA PRO A 432 0.87 35.04 -1.37
C PRO A 432 2.20 34.66 -2.05
N THR A 433 3.35 35.09 -1.53
CA THR A 433 4.67 34.70 -2.03
C THR A 433 4.97 33.24 -1.74
N ALA A 434 4.71 32.74 -0.54
CA ALA A 434 4.87 31.33 -0.19
C ALA A 434 4.00 30.41 -1.06
N LEU A 435 2.69 30.68 -1.14
CA LEU A 435 1.78 29.90 -1.98
C LEU A 435 2.17 29.94 -3.48
N ARG A 436 2.58 31.10 -4.00
CA ARG A 436 3.07 31.21 -5.39
C ARG A 436 4.37 30.46 -5.61
N GLU A 437 5.27 30.50 -4.64
CA GLU A 437 6.56 29.83 -4.72
C GLU A 437 6.41 28.29 -4.65
N MET A 438 5.53 27.79 -3.78
CA MET A 438 5.13 26.38 -3.78
C MET A 438 4.63 25.96 -5.17
N CYS A 439 3.76 26.77 -5.80
CA CYS A 439 3.33 26.50 -7.18
C CYS A 439 4.49 26.53 -8.19
N ARG A 440 5.45 27.45 -8.05
CA ARG A 440 6.66 27.50 -8.90
C ARG A 440 7.53 26.25 -8.75
N LEU A 441 7.58 25.68 -7.55
CA LEU A 441 8.32 24.45 -7.23
C LEU A 441 7.56 23.16 -7.62
N GLY A 442 6.38 23.28 -8.25
CA GLY A 442 5.54 22.15 -8.62
C GLY A 442 4.73 21.58 -7.46
N GLN A 443 4.71 22.26 -6.31
CA GLN A 443 4.00 21.88 -5.09
C GLN A 443 2.73 22.73 -4.86
N CYS A 444 2.02 23.12 -5.93
CA CYS A 444 0.92 24.07 -5.83
C CYS A 444 -0.19 23.57 -4.87
N PRO A 445 -0.55 24.33 -3.82
CA PRO A 445 -1.53 23.95 -2.80
C PRO A 445 -2.95 24.19 -3.31
N LEU A 446 -3.52 23.16 -3.94
CA LEU A 446 -4.89 23.22 -4.50
C LEU A 446 -5.94 22.62 -3.55
N GLY A 447 -5.54 22.25 -2.33
CA GLY A 447 -6.44 21.85 -1.25
C GLY A 447 -6.78 23.04 -0.35
N GLY A 448 -8.03 23.14 0.09
CA GLY A 448 -8.44 24.14 1.08
C GLY A 448 -8.62 23.55 2.46
N HIS A 449 -8.38 24.39 3.47
CA HIS A 449 -8.49 24.04 4.87
C HIS A 449 -9.21 25.13 5.66
N SER A 450 -10.29 25.63 5.08
CA SER A 450 -11.10 26.78 5.53
C SER A 450 -10.35 28.12 5.52
N VAL A 451 -11.06 29.22 5.78
CA VAL A 451 -10.41 30.51 6.01
C VAL A 451 -9.75 30.50 7.37
N SER A 452 -10.51 30.15 8.43
CA SER A 452 -10.17 30.39 9.84
C SER A 452 -9.58 29.24 10.62
N HIS A 453 -9.55 28.03 10.04
CA HIS A 453 -9.23 26.79 10.76
C HIS A 453 -10.10 26.65 12.02
N VAL A 454 -11.41 26.84 11.87
CA VAL A 454 -12.33 27.02 13.00
C VAL A 454 -12.39 25.79 13.91
N ALA A 455 -12.17 25.98 15.20
CA ALA A 455 -12.42 24.98 16.22
C ALA A 455 -13.94 24.80 16.39
N GLY A 456 -14.49 23.64 16.00
CA GLY A 456 -15.93 23.40 15.97
C GLY A 456 -16.57 23.56 14.59
N PHE A 457 -15.82 23.32 13.51
CA PHE A 457 -16.27 23.42 12.12
C PHE A 457 -17.60 22.66 11.85
N ASN A 458 -17.78 21.51 12.49
CA ASN A 458 -19.02 20.72 12.40
C ASN A 458 -20.27 21.40 12.97
N ASN A 459 -20.12 22.48 13.74
CA ASN A 459 -21.22 23.22 14.38
C ASN A 459 -21.45 24.61 13.78
N LEU A 460 -20.78 24.94 12.67
CA LEU A 460 -20.95 26.23 12.02
C LEU A 460 -22.41 26.45 11.60
N VAL A 461 -22.86 27.69 11.68
CA VAL A 461 -24.08 28.06 10.96
C VAL A 461 -23.79 27.95 9.46
N GLU A 462 -24.78 27.53 8.69
CA GLU A 462 -24.57 27.26 7.27
C GLU A 462 -24.13 28.54 6.51
N GLY A 463 -24.78 29.67 6.77
CA GLY A 463 -24.49 30.94 6.07
C GLY A 463 -25.11 30.99 4.69
N THR A 464 -24.54 31.81 3.80
CA THR A 464 -25.05 31.98 2.43
C THR A 464 -23.91 32.05 1.41
N PRO A 465 -24.14 31.65 0.15
CA PRO A 465 -23.13 31.80 -0.91
C PRO A 465 -22.81 33.27 -1.28
N SER A 466 -23.49 34.27 -0.71
CA SER A 466 -23.22 35.68 -1.00
C SER A 466 -22.04 36.26 -0.20
N ASP A 467 -21.55 35.54 0.79
CA ASP A 467 -20.38 35.94 1.56
C ASP A 467 -19.11 35.66 0.73
N THR A 468 -18.53 36.73 0.20
CA THR A 468 -17.34 36.74 -0.67
C THR A 468 -16.20 37.51 -0.02
N TYR A 469 -14.97 37.33 -0.49
CA TYR A 469 -13.84 38.17 -0.09
C TYR A 469 -14.13 39.67 -0.37
N GLU A 470 -14.76 39.98 -1.50
CA GLU A 470 -15.12 41.36 -1.87
C GLU A 470 -16.17 41.97 -0.94
N SER A 471 -17.06 41.16 -0.38
CA SER A 471 -18.02 41.59 0.64
C SER A 471 -17.38 41.85 2.02
N GLY A 472 -16.08 41.58 2.16
CA GLY A 472 -15.28 41.94 3.33
C GLY A 472 -15.06 40.81 4.34
N TYR A 473 -15.44 39.58 4.01
CA TYR A 473 -15.14 38.43 4.87
C TYR A 473 -13.65 38.06 4.81
N VAL A 474 -13.00 38.03 5.96
CA VAL A 474 -11.55 37.77 6.08
C VAL A 474 -11.22 36.67 7.10
N GLY A 475 -12.25 35.96 7.57
CA GLY A 475 -12.15 34.98 8.64
C GLY A 475 -11.98 35.60 10.03
N THR A 476 -11.73 34.74 11.02
CA THR A 476 -11.48 35.09 12.42
C THR A 476 -10.02 34.84 12.80
N LEU A 477 -9.63 35.37 13.97
CA LEU A 477 -8.34 35.08 14.58
C LEU A 477 -8.52 33.99 15.64
N ASN A 478 -7.45 33.21 15.89
CA ASN A 478 -7.43 32.17 16.91
C ASN A 478 -8.57 31.15 16.78
N GLU A 479 -8.97 30.84 15.54
CA GLU A 479 -9.92 29.76 15.24
C GLU A 479 -11.32 29.96 15.85
N ASP A 480 -11.70 31.21 16.13
CA ASP A 480 -12.98 31.55 16.75
C ASP A 480 -14.16 31.26 15.81
N VAL A 481 -15.16 30.55 16.32
CA VAL A 481 -16.41 30.24 15.63
C VAL A 481 -17.32 31.47 15.45
N ASN A 482 -17.18 32.50 16.29
CA ASN A 482 -18.09 33.64 16.27
C ASN A 482 -17.94 34.48 14.99
N GLY A 483 -19.03 34.62 14.23
CA GLY A 483 -19.04 35.36 12.97
C GLY A 483 -18.51 34.58 11.77
N THR A 484 -18.31 33.26 11.92
CA THR A 484 -17.98 32.35 10.83
C THR A 484 -19.22 31.58 10.38
N ALA A 485 -19.24 31.19 9.11
CA ALA A 485 -20.28 30.35 8.53
C ALA A 485 -19.67 29.40 7.50
N LEU A 486 -20.29 28.23 7.33
CA LEU A 486 -19.78 27.16 6.48
C LEU A 486 -19.49 27.64 5.05
N TYR A 487 -20.44 28.34 4.43
CA TYR A 487 -20.28 28.88 3.08
C TYR A 487 -19.11 29.85 2.99
N SER A 488 -18.98 30.78 3.94
CA SER A 488 -17.92 31.79 3.95
C SER A 488 -16.55 31.12 4.15
N GLU A 489 -16.46 30.14 5.04
CA GLU A 489 -15.22 29.42 5.33
C GLU A 489 -14.72 28.58 4.14
N ILE A 490 -15.61 28.03 3.31
CA ILE A 490 -15.23 27.21 2.15
C ILE A 490 -15.05 28.08 0.89
N LEU A 491 -16.04 28.91 0.54
CA LEU A 491 -16.03 29.63 -0.74
C LEU A 491 -14.99 30.75 -0.76
N VAL A 492 -14.84 31.48 0.34
CA VAL A 492 -13.82 32.55 0.40
C VAL A 492 -12.41 31.95 0.43
N ASN A 493 -12.22 30.78 1.05
CA ASN A 493 -10.96 30.07 0.96
C ASN A 493 -10.60 29.72 -0.50
N ASN A 494 -11.58 29.22 -1.27
CA ASN A 494 -11.42 28.96 -2.71
C ASN A 494 -11.10 30.24 -3.50
N GLU A 495 -11.84 31.34 -3.27
CA GLU A 495 -11.58 32.63 -3.92
C GLU A 495 -10.15 33.12 -3.66
N LEU A 496 -9.68 33.03 -2.41
CA LEU A 496 -8.34 33.47 -2.01
C LEU A 496 -7.24 32.61 -2.62
N VAL A 497 -7.37 31.27 -2.57
CA VAL A 497 -6.42 30.35 -3.21
C VAL A 497 -6.38 30.61 -4.71
N GLN A 498 -7.52 30.79 -5.35
CA GLN A 498 -7.60 31.10 -6.78
C GLN A 498 -6.94 32.43 -7.13
N ALA A 499 -7.19 33.48 -6.35
CA ALA A 499 -6.59 34.79 -6.56
C ALA A 499 -5.06 34.77 -6.44
N ILE A 500 -4.51 33.90 -5.58
CA ILE A 500 -3.07 33.80 -5.33
C ILE A 500 -2.36 32.89 -6.32
N THR A 501 -2.92 31.70 -6.57
CA THR A 501 -2.28 30.63 -7.37
C THR A 501 -2.70 30.66 -8.84
N GLY A 502 -3.76 31.38 -9.18
CA GLY A 502 -4.38 31.39 -10.51
C GLY A 502 -5.23 30.14 -10.81
N LYS A 503 -5.39 29.23 -9.85
CA LYS A 503 -6.16 27.99 -9.99
C LYS A 503 -7.15 27.84 -8.83
N PRO A 504 -8.40 27.44 -9.09
CA PRO A 504 -9.33 27.15 -8.00
C PRO A 504 -8.82 25.97 -7.17
N MET A 505 -9.28 25.90 -5.93
CA MET A 505 -9.17 24.68 -5.15
C MET A 505 -9.90 23.54 -5.86
N LEU A 506 -9.36 22.34 -5.71
CA LEU A 506 -9.93 21.09 -6.23
C LEU A 506 -10.08 20.03 -5.14
N GLY A 507 -9.54 20.30 -3.95
CA GLY A 507 -9.65 19.44 -2.77
C GLY A 507 -10.04 20.25 -1.54
N PHE A 508 -10.62 19.57 -0.54
CA PHE A 508 -10.89 20.15 0.76
C PHE A 508 -10.54 19.18 1.90
N ARG A 509 -10.18 19.74 3.05
CA ARG A 509 -10.07 19.03 4.32
C ARG A 509 -10.67 19.90 5.41
N SER A 510 -11.66 19.37 6.12
CA SER A 510 -12.29 20.07 7.23
C SER A 510 -11.28 20.28 8.37
N PRO A 511 -11.19 21.49 8.95
CA PRO A 511 -10.41 21.74 10.16
C PRO A 511 -10.71 20.71 11.24
N TYR A 512 -9.66 20.22 11.92
CA TYR A 512 -9.77 19.21 12.97
C TYR A 512 -10.45 17.89 12.54
N LEU A 513 -10.56 17.64 11.23
CA LEU A 513 -11.31 16.51 10.66
C LEU A 513 -12.78 16.48 11.12
N GLN A 514 -13.33 17.66 11.44
CA GLN A 514 -14.69 17.79 11.93
C GLN A 514 -15.66 17.95 10.76
N LEU A 515 -16.39 16.89 10.42
CA LEU A 515 -17.36 16.90 9.32
C LEU A 515 -18.61 17.71 9.67
N HIS A 516 -18.94 18.69 8.82
CA HIS A 516 -20.22 19.39 8.89
C HIS A 516 -21.28 18.69 8.02
N LEU A 517 -22.50 18.51 8.52
CA LEU A 517 -23.58 17.76 7.84
C LEU A 517 -23.93 18.28 6.44
N ASN A 518 -23.80 19.59 6.22
CA ASN A 518 -24.09 20.25 4.94
C ASN A 518 -22.82 20.61 4.14
N GLN A 519 -21.63 20.10 4.47
CA GLN A 519 -20.40 20.51 3.78
C GLN A 519 -20.37 20.07 2.31
N TYR A 520 -20.77 18.84 2.01
CA TYR A 520 -20.55 18.22 0.70
C TYR A 520 -21.26 18.92 -0.46
N PRO A 521 -22.53 19.37 -0.34
CA PRO A 521 -23.14 20.21 -1.37
C PRO A 521 -22.39 21.53 -1.61
N VAL A 522 -21.81 22.12 -0.55
CA VAL A 522 -21.02 23.35 -0.69
C VAL A 522 -19.71 23.06 -1.43
N LEU A 523 -19.05 21.93 -1.14
CA LEU A 523 -17.85 21.49 -1.86
C LEU A 523 -18.14 21.21 -3.33
N GLU A 524 -19.24 20.52 -3.64
CA GLU A 524 -19.68 20.27 -5.02
C GLU A 524 -19.99 21.58 -5.75
N GLN A 525 -20.70 22.51 -5.11
CA GLN A 525 -20.96 23.84 -5.66
C GLN A 525 -19.66 24.62 -5.92
N ALA A 526 -18.66 24.46 -5.06
CA ALA A 526 -17.36 25.09 -5.19
C ALA A 526 -16.47 24.46 -6.29
N GLY A 527 -16.91 23.33 -6.88
CA GLY A 527 -16.18 22.61 -7.92
C GLY A 527 -15.07 21.71 -7.41
N MET A 528 -15.10 21.32 -6.14
CA MET A 528 -14.14 20.37 -5.58
C MET A 528 -14.34 18.99 -6.21
N VAL A 529 -13.24 18.26 -6.37
CA VAL A 529 -13.21 16.91 -6.95
C VAL A 529 -12.92 15.86 -5.88
N VAL A 530 -12.15 16.25 -4.87
CA VAL A 530 -11.73 15.37 -3.77
C VAL A 530 -12.04 16.01 -2.42
N ASP A 531 -12.34 15.17 -1.43
CA ASP A 531 -12.35 15.51 0.00
C ASP A 531 -11.41 14.52 0.71
N SER A 532 -10.82 14.96 1.82
CA SER A 532 -9.99 14.11 2.69
C SER A 532 -10.18 14.53 4.13
N SER A 533 -11.45 14.54 4.53
CA SER A 533 -11.88 15.03 5.85
C SER A 533 -12.16 13.89 6.83
N VAL A 534 -12.17 12.64 6.37
CA VAL A 534 -12.41 11.48 7.21
C VAL A 534 -11.12 11.00 7.87
N ALA A 535 -11.12 10.92 9.21
CA ALA A 535 -9.96 10.57 10.00
C ALA A 535 -9.59 9.08 9.90
N VAL A 536 -8.41 8.76 10.43
CA VAL A 536 -7.89 7.39 10.46
C VAL A 536 -8.88 6.48 11.21
N GLY A 537 -9.40 5.49 10.51
CA GLY A 537 -10.33 4.49 11.04
C GLY A 537 -11.80 4.86 11.09
N ASP A 538 -12.17 6.09 10.74
CA ASP A 538 -13.58 6.49 10.62
C ASP A 538 -14.22 5.88 9.36
N LEU A 539 -13.47 5.82 8.25
CA LEU A 539 -13.87 5.11 7.04
C LEU A 539 -12.72 4.26 6.49
N PRO A 540 -12.63 3.00 6.94
CA PRO A 540 -11.49 2.12 6.75
C PRO A 540 -11.27 1.62 5.30
N CYS A 541 -10.84 2.43 4.32
CA CYS A 541 -10.80 1.97 2.92
C CYS A 541 -9.41 2.11 2.27
N ASN A 542 -9.03 1.14 1.42
CA ASN A 542 -7.75 1.15 0.72
C ASN A 542 -7.77 1.87 -0.64
N LEU A 543 -8.93 2.32 -1.10
CA LEU A 543 -9.13 3.01 -2.37
C LEU A 543 -10.09 4.20 -2.21
N PRO A 544 -10.06 5.20 -3.10
CA PRO A 544 -10.95 6.36 -3.02
C PRO A 544 -12.42 5.96 -3.01
N ILE A 545 -13.22 6.66 -2.23
CA ILE A 545 -14.64 6.36 -2.05
C ILE A 545 -15.45 7.31 -2.91
N ASP A 546 -16.22 6.76 -3.84
CA ASP A 546 -17.14 7.56 -4.65
C ASP A 546 -18.37 7.90 -3.81
N LEU A 547 -18.49 9.17 -3.41
CA LEU A 547 -19.58 9.63 -2.55
C LEU A 547 -20.96 9.46 -3.20
N LYS A 548 -21.03 9.43 -4.53
CA LYS A 548 -22.25 9.16 -5.29
C LYS A 548 -22.76 7.74 -5.09
N LEU A 549 -21.86 6.78 -4.90
CA LEU A 549 -22.18 5.37 -4.66
C LEU A 549 -22.13 5.01 -3.17
N CYS A 550 -21.46 5.83 -2.35
CA CYS A 550 -21.32 5.62 -0.92
C CYS A 550 -22.69 5.60 -0.22
N GLN A 551 -23.08 4.42 0.26
CA GLN A 551 -24.16 4.25 1.23
C GLN A 551 -23.77 4.55 2.70
N PRO A 552 -22.51 4.34 3.15
CA PRO A 552 -22.10 4.82 4.47
C PRO A 552 -22.31 6.29 4.57
N LEU A 553 -22.79 6.74 5.73
CA LEU A 553 -22.85 8.17 6.04
C LEU A 553 -23.58 8.97 4.94
N VAL A 554 -24.53 8.36 4.22
CA VAL A 554 -25.23 9.02 3.09
C VAL A 554 -25.91 10.33 3.49
N TYR A 555 -26.32 10.45 4.76
CA TYR A 555 -26.89 11.69 5.31
C TYR A 555 -25.85 12.82 5.45
N VAL A 556 -24.56 12.46 5.52
CA VAL A 556 -23.41 13.37 5.51
C VAL A 556 -22.96 13.63 4.07
N PHE A 557 -22.66 12.57 3.32
CA PHE A 557 -22.07 12.68 1.96
C PHE A 557 -23.06 13.10 0.88
N GLN A 558 -24.36 12.82 1.07
CA GLN A 558 -25.46 13.31 0.23
C GLN A 558 -25.34 12.99 -1.27
N HIS A 559 -24.63 11.91 -1.64
CA HIS A 559 -24.47 11.43 -3.02
C HIS A 559 -23.89 12.45 -4.01
N VAL A 560 -23.05 13.37 -3.53
CA VAL A 560 -22.33 14.33 -4.40
C VAL A 560 -21.28 13.65 -5.27
N ASP A 561 -20.94 14.24 -6.41
CA ASP A 561 -19.92 13.73 -7.34
C ASP A 561 -18.47 14.06 -6.90
N LEU A 562 -18.10 13.66 -5.68
CA LEU A 562 -16.75 13.81 -5.11
C LEU A 562 -16.14 12.45 -4.75
N LEU A 563 -14.82 12.38 -4.71
CA LEU A 563 -14.10 11.26 -4.10
C LEU A 563 -13.65 11.63 -2.69
N GLU A 564 -13.99 10.81 -1.71
CA GLU A 564 -13.38 10.89 -0.37
C GLU A 564 -12.09 10.06 -0.32
N PHE A 565 -11.06 10.64 0.27
CA PHE A 565 -9.77 10.03 0.55
C PHE A 565 -9.58 9.90 2.07
N PRO A 566 -10.02 8.79 2.68
CA PRO A 566 -9.79 8.55 4.09
C PRO A 566 -8.30 8.52 4.41
N LEU A 567 -7.92 9.02 5.59
CA LEU A 567 -6.55 8.94 6.07
C LEU A 567 -6.17 7.49 6.42
N SER A 568 -5.02 7.05 5.91
CA SER A 568 -4.40 5.77 6.29
C SER A 568 -3.58 5.90 7.58
N GLY A 569 -3.00 7.08 7.80
CA GLY A 569 -2.19 7.41 8.96
C GLY A 569 -1.96 8.92 9.07
N GLU A 570 -1.50 9.36 10.24
CA GLU A 570 -1.17 10.76 10.51
C GLU A 570 0.10 10.89 11.37
N ASP A 571 0.59 12.12 11.55
CA ASP A 571 1.77 12.50 12.33
C ASP A 571 1.47 12.79 13.80
N GLY A 572 0.27 12.50 14.30
CA GLY A 572 -0.07 12.70 15.70
C GLY A 572 -1.30 11.91 16.11
N LEU A 573 -1.40 11.50 17.37
CA LEU A 573 -2.55 10.71 17.86
C LEU A 573 -3.00 11.18 19.23
N VAL A 574 -4.30 11.07 19.51
CA VAL A 574 -4.85 11.40 20.83
C VAL A 574 -4.71 10.20 21.77
N GLY A 575 -3.91 10.36 22.81
CA GLY A 575 -3.72 9.38 23.88
C GLY A 575 -4.98 9.20 24.73
N THR A 576 -4.98 8.18 25.59
CA THR A 576 -6.12 7.86 26.48
C THR A 576 -6.42 8.93 27.53
N ASP A 577 -5.44 9.80 27.78
CA ASP A 577 -5.55 11.00 28.62
C ASP A 577 -6.23 12.18 27.90
N GLY A 578 -6.56 12.02 26.62
CA GLY A 578 -7.12 13.06 25.77
C GLY A 578 -6.08 14.05 25.25
N VAL A 579 -4.78 13.76 25.40
CA VAL A 579 -3.69 14.61 24.92
C VAL A 579 -3.27 14.14 23.53
N ARG A 580 -3.11 15.06 22.57
CA ARG A 580 -2.50 14.75 21.27
C ARG A 580 -0.99 14.68 21.42
N TYR A 581 -0.41 13.59 20.94
CA TYR A 581 1.03 13.37 20.88
C TYR A 581 1.47 13.35 19.42
N ASP A 582 2.26 14.35 19.04
CA ASP A 582 2.75 14.50 17.68
C ASP A 582 4.09 13.75 17.49
N LEU A 583 4.43 13.49 16.23
CA LEU A 583 5.71 12.95 15.81
C LEU A 583 6.82 13.89 16.27
N GLN A 584 7.71 13.34 17.09
CA GLN A 584 8.84 14.04 17.69
C GLN A 584 10.06 13.09 17.70
N PRO A 585 11.29 13.56 17.98
CA PRO A 585 12.48 12.70 17.93
C PRO A 585 12.36 11.39 18.72
N ALA A 586 11.68 11.41 19.88
CA ALA A 586 11.47 10.24 20.71
C ALA A 586 10.48 9.22 20.14
N SER A 587 9.49 9.65 19.36
CA SER A 587 8.45 8.80 18.74
C SER A 587 8.66 8.57 17.25
N TYR A 588 9.72 9.14 16.67
CA TYR A 588 10.03 9.10 15.24
C TYR A 588 9.98 7.69 14.64
N LYS A 589 10.66 6.72 15.26
CA LYS A 589 10.71 5.33 14.76
C LYS A 589 9.33 4.69 14.73
N TRP A 590 8.51 4.97 15.74
CA TRP A 590 7.15 4.46 15.84
C TRP A 590 6.29 4.92 14.65
N PHE A 591 6.26 6.23 14.37
CA PHE A 591 5.51 6.78 13.25
C PHE A 591 6.02 6.25 11.91
N LEU A 592 7.34 6.22 11.72
CA LEU A 592 7.94 5.74 10.47
C LEU A 592 7.63 4.26 10.21
N ASN A 593 7.77 3.39 11.20
CA ASN A 593 7.42 1.97 11.06
C ASN A 593 5.91 1.79 10.81
N ASN A 594 5.08 2.67 11.39
CA ASN A 594 3.66 2.75 11.07
C ASN A 594 3.37 3.07 9.62
N TRP A 595 3.99 4.11 9.10
CA TRP A 595 3.85 4.52 7.71
C TRP A 595 4.41 3.49 6.72
N LYS A 596 5.53 2.84 7.03
CA LYS A 596 6.12 1.79 6.17
C LYS A 596 5.20 0.57 6.03
N ARG A 597 4.65 0.07 7.13
CA ARG A 597 3.72 -1.07 7.07
C ARG A 597 2.44 -0.73 6.32
N LEU A 598 1.88 0.48 6.51
CA LEU A 598 0.72 0.95 5.75
C LEU A 598 1.00 0.87 4.24
N GLN A 599 2.18 1.35 3.81
CA GLN A 599 2.60 1.29 2.42
C GLN A 599 2.68 -0.15 1.88
N LEU A 600 3.27 -1.08 2.64
CA LEU A 600 3.36 -2.50 2.23
C LEU A 600 1.99 -3.18 2.14
N MET A 601 1.15 -3.02 3.15
CA MET A 601 -0.17 -3.68 3.19
C MET A 601 -1.10 -3.14 2.10
N ASN A 602 -1.06 -1.83 1.83
CA ASN A 602 -1.79 -1.26 0.71
C ASN A 602 -1.19 -1.70 -0.64
N LYS A 603 0.14 -1.87 -0.74
CA LYS A 603 0.79 -2.43 -1.93
C LYS A 603 0.28 -3.83 -2.27
N ALA A 604 0.20 -4.73 -1.29
CA ALA A 604 -0.29 -6.09 -1.47
C ALA A 604 -1.71 -6.13 -2.08
N ASN A 605 -2.53 -5.12 -1.80
CA ASN A 605 -3.94 -5.03 -2.19
C ASN A 605 -4.22 -4.06 -3.35
N ASN A 606 -3.19 -3.55 -4.03
CA ASN A 606 -3.30 -2.50 -5.05
C ASN A 606 -4.04 -1.23 -4.56
N GLY A 607 -3.87 -0.88 -3.30
CA GLY A 607 -4.47 0.28 -2.65
C GLY A 607 -3.61 1.54 -2.71
N MET A 608 -4.13 2.60 -2.10
CA MET A 608 -3.43 3.86 -1.83
C MET A 608 -3.06 3.96 -0.35
N THR A 609 -1.99 4.70 -0.05
CA THR A 609 -1.65 5.08 1.32
C THR A 609 -1.74 6.60 1.44
N VAL A 610 -2.64 7.11 2.28
CA VAL A 610 -2.81 8.55 2.52
C VAL A 610 -2.25 8.90 3.89
N ILE A 611 -1.17 9.69 3.93
CA ILE A 611 -0.54 10.13 5.18
C ILE A 611 -0.79 11.62 5.37
N LEU A 612 -1.29 12.00 6.55
CA LEU A 612 -1.33 13.40 7.00
C LEU A 612 -0.08 13.73 7.81
N ASP A 613 0.64 14.76 7.39
CA ASP A 613 1.72 15.38 8.16
C ASP A 613 1.43 16.87 8.34
N HIS A 614 1.88 17.48 9.43
CA HIS A 614 1.79 18.93 9.61
C HIS A 614 3.16 19.55 9.41
N ASP A 615 3.24 20.61 8.60
CA ASP A 615 4.49 21.35 8.37
C ASP A 615 4.98 22.14 9.61
N GLY A 616 4.14 22.25 10.65
CA GLY A 616 4.46 22.85 11.94
C GLY A 616 4.89 21.88 13.06
N TRP A 617 5.30 22.44 14.21
CA TRP A 617 5.74 21.69 15.41
C TRP A 617 4.60 21.33 16.38
N GLY A 618 3.36 21.68 16.06
CA GLY A 618 2.19 21.45 16.91
C GLY A 618 1.99 22.54 17.98
N SER A 619 1.43 22.15 19.13
CA SER A 619 1.10 23.08 20.22
C SER A 619 2.33 23.46 21.06
N GLY A 620 2.48 24.75 21.38
CA GLY A 620 3.53 25.25 22.28
C GLY A 620 4.57 26.13 21.58
N PRO A 621 5.68 26.48 22.27
CA PRO A 621 6.76 27.24 21.66
C PRO A 621 7.42 26.44 20.52
N ARG A 622 7.97 27.15 19.53
CA ARG A 622 8.68 26.54 18.40
C ARG A 622 9.74 25.54 18.87
N ASP A 623 9.70 24.35 18.27
CA ASP A 623 10.65 23.28 18.51
C ASP A 623 11.22 22.78 17.17
N ASP A 624 12.46 23.18 16.88
CA ASP A 624 13.14 22.79 15.64
C ASP A 624 13.50 21.30 15.58
N SER A 625 13.55 20.61 16.73
CA SER A 625 13.82 19.16 16.76
C SER A 625 12.62 18.36 16.27
N ILE A 626 11.39 18.81 16.60
CA ILE A 626 10.14 18.25 16.08
C ILE A 626 10.06 18.48 14.57
N LEU A 627 10.30 19.73 14.13
CA LEU A 627 10.32 20.07 12.69
C LEU A 627 11.32 19.21 11.91
N ALA A 628 12.53 19.01 12.44
CA ALA A 628 13.52 18.14 11.82
C ALA A 628 13.07 16.67 11.76
N ALA A 629 12.46 16.15 12.83
CA ALA A 629 11.98 14.77 12.88
C ALA A 629 10.86 14.51 11.86
N LYS A 630 9.89 15.42 11.73
CA LYS A 630 8.80 15.31 10.74
C LYS A 630 9.33 15.32 9.31
N ARG A 631 10.20 16.29 8.99
CA ARG A 631 10.86 16.37 7.68
C ARG A 631 11.66 15.11 7.35
N GLN A 632 12.39 14.56 8.31
CA GLN A 632 13.11 13.30 8.12
C GLN A 632 12.16 12.12 7.94
N ALA A 633 11.02 12.08 8.65
CA ALA A 633 10.05 10.99 8.54
C ALA A 633 9.40 10.98 7.16
N MET A 634 9.09 12.16 6.63
CA MET A 634 8.62 12.35 5.27
C MET A 634 9.63 11.84 4.23
N VAL A 635 10.90 12.25 4.34
CA VAL A 635 11.97 11.80 3.42
C VAL A 635 12.11 10.27 3.46
N ASP A 636 12.13 9.69 4.66
CA ASP A 636 12.25 8.26 4.84
C ASP A 636 11.03 7.50 4.31
N ALA A 637 9.82 8.06 4.45
CA ALA A 637 8.60 7.49 3.88
C ALA A 637 8.64 7.47 2.35
N PHE A 638 9.15 8.51 1.70
CA PHE A 638 9.32 8.55 0.24
C PHE A 638 10.45 7.64 -0.24
N ASN A 639 11.59 7.61 0.44
CA ASN A 639 12.68 6.70 0.13
C ASN A 639 12.25 5.24 0.29
N TYR A 640 11.42 4.96 1.29
CA TYR A 640 10.81 3.65 1.44
C TYR A 640 9.87 3.34 0.28
N ALA A 641 8.95 4.24 -0.08
CA ALA A 641 8.06 4.07 -1.23
C ALA A 641 8.86 3.74 -2.51
N LYS A 642 9.94 4.49 -2.76
CA LYS A 642 10.87 4.25 -3.87
C LYS A 642 11.50 2.85 -3.81
N SER A 643 12.02 2.44 -2.66
CA SER A 643 12.61 1.09 -2.48
C SER A 643 11.60 -0.04 -2.74
N GLN A 644 10.31 0.24 -2.49
CA GLN A 644 9.22 -0.70 -2.68
C GLN A 644 8.53 -0.55 -4.04
N SER A 645 9.06 0.25 -4.99
CA SER A 645 8.42 0.50 -6.29
C SER A 645 6.97 1.01 -6.19
N ILE A 646 6.69 1.80 -5.14
CA ILE A 646 5.40 2.46 -4.90
C ILE A 646 5.45 3.83 -5.58
N LYS A 647 4.37 4.25 -6.23
CA LYS A 647 4.28 5.58 -6.85
C LYS A 647 4.18 6.66 -5.77
N TYR A 648 4.94 7.75 -5.88
CA TYR A 648 4.89 8.85 -4.90
C TYR A 648 5.03 10.25 -5.52
N ASN A 649 5.05 10.32 -6.85
CA ASN A 649 5.25 11.54 -7.62
C ASN A 649 3.95 12.12 -8.20
N MET A 650 2.79 11.80 -7.58
CA MET A 650 1.47 12.28 -7.97
C MET A 650 0.66 12.61 -6.70
N GLY A 651 0.01 13.77 -6.68
CA GLY A 651 -0.76 14.23 -5.53
C GLY A 651 -2.21 13.75 -5.56
N MET A 652 -2.92 13.93 -4.45
CA MET A 652 -4.31 13.51 -4.25
C MET A 652 -5.26 14.03 -5.32
N ILE A 653 -5.17 15.31 -5.66
CA ILE A 653 -6.05 15.95 -6.66
C ILE A 653 -5.80 15.39 -8.07
N GLU A 654 -4.53 15.17 -8.41
CA GLU A 654 -4.12 14.61 -9.70
C GLU A 654 -4.58 13.15 -9.81
N TYR A 655 -4.34 12.35 -8.76
CA TYR A 655 -4.77 10.96 -8.69
C TYR A 655 -6.30 10.83 -8.66
N GLY A 656 -7.01 11.64 -7.87
CA GLY A 656 -8.47 11.63 -7.82
C GLY A 656 -9.11 12.00 -9.16
N SER A 657 -8.57 13.01 -9.84
CA SER A 657 -9.02 13.37 -11.20
C SER A 657 -8.79 12.23 -12.20
N TRP A 658 -7.61 11.60 -12.15
CA TRP A 658 -7.29 10.43 -12.95
C TRP A 658 -8.22 9.25 -12.64
N PHE A 659 -8.48 8.97 -11.36
CA PHE A 659 -9.31 7.84 -10.91
C PHE A 659 -10.75 7.97 -11.41
N LYS A 660 -11.34 9.17 -11.30
CA LYS A 660 -12.67 9.47 -11.88
C LYS A 660 -12.71 9.28 -13.40
N LEU A 661 -11.67 9.72 -14.11
CA LEU A 661 -11.58 9.53 -15.57
C LEU A 661 -11.41 8.05 -15.94
N ARG A 662 -10.54 7.32 -15.24
CA ARG A 662 -10.33 5.88 -15.41
C ARG A 662 -11.60 5.07 -15.14
N ASN A 663 -12.43 5.45 -14.17
CA ASN A 663 -13.72 4.80 -13.95
C ASN A 663 -14.67 4.94 -15.14
N LYS A 664 -14.60 6.05 -15.88
CA LYS A 664 -15.40 6.31 -17.09
C LYS A 664 -14.88 5.59 -18.34
N VAL A 665 -13.68 5.02 -18.32
CA VAL A 665 -13.19 4.14 -19.39
C VAL A 665 -13.91 2.80 -19.32
N ARG A 666 -14.46 2.33 -20.44
CA ARG A 666 -15.08 1.01 -20.55
C ARG A 666 -14.11 0.05 -21.21
N VAL A 667 -14.01 -1.17 -20.69
CA VAL A 667 -13.14 -2.22 -21.25
C VAL A 667 -13.98 -3.44 -21.56
N THR A 668 -14.17 -3.72 -22.84
CA THR A 668 -14.71 -5.01 -23.28
C THR A 668 -13.53 -5.92 -23.52
N GLY A 669 -13.36 -6.93 -22.67
CA GLY A 669 -12.25 -7.88 -22.77
C GLY A 669 -12.74 -9.31 -22.76
N LEU A 670 -12.33 -10.08 -23.76
CA LEU A 670 -12.49 -11.52 -23.78
C LEU A 670 -11.14 -12.19 -24.01
N TYR A 671 -11.00 -13.40 -23.49
CA TYR A 671 -9.90 -14.30 -23.75
C TYR A 671 -10.38 -15.50 -24.56
N GLN A 672 -9.63 -15.87 -25.59
CA GLN A 672 -9.83 -17.08 -26.39
C GLN A 672 -8.52 -17.47 -27.08
N GLY A 673 -8.18 -18.77 -27.08
CA GLY A 673 -7.07 -19.31 -27.89
C GLY A 673 -5.75 -18.55 -27.67
N SER A 674 -5.38 -18.31 -26.41
CA SER A 674 -4.17 -17.58 -25.96
C SER A 674 -4.11 -16.09 -26.29
N THR A 675 -5.25 -15.45 -26.57
CA THR A 675 -5.31 -14.04 -26.92
C THR A 675 -6.44 -13.34 -26.18
N TYR A 676 -6.12 -12.22 -25.54
CA TYR A 676 -7.11 -11.24 -25.11
C TYR A 676 -7.45 -10.32 -26.27
N SER A 677 -8.72 -9.97 -26.42
CA SER A 677 -9.14 -8.96 -27.38
C SER A 677 -10.41 -8.24 -26.96
N GLY A 678 -10.62 -7.07 -27.54
CA GLY A 678 -11.88 -6.34 -27.43
C GLY A 678 -11.70 -4.85 -27.64
N ASN A 679 -12.54 -4.02 -27.02
CA ASN A 679 -12.54 -2.58 -27.22
C ASN A 679 -12.35 -1.82 -25.91
N LEU A 680 -11.51 -0.79 -25.98
CA LEU A 680 -11.40 0.30 -25.01
C LEU A 680 -12.26 1.47 -25.48
N PHE A 681 -13.11 1.97 -24.61
CA PHE A 681 -13.88 3.19 -24.85
C PHE A 681 -13.32 4.30 -23.98
N GLY A 682 -12.73 5.31 -24.61
CA GLY A 682 -12.13 6.46 -23.92
C GLY A 682 -13.16 7.24 -23.11
N ALA A 683 -12.74 7.78 -21.97
CA ALA A 683 -13.62 8.49 -21.06
C ALA A 683 -14.23 9.74 -21.71
N PRO A 684 -15.54 10.01 -21.50
CA PRO A 684 -16.08 11.33 -21.74
C PRO A 684 -15.51 12.31 -20.71
N GLY A 685 -14.82 13.35 -21.18
CA GLY A 685 -14.31 14.44 -20.34
C GLY A 685 -12.81 14.70 -20.45
N GLY A 686 -12.03 13.82 -21.10
CA GLY A 686 -10.62 14.06 -21.35
C GLY A 686 -9.85 12.78 -21.68
N ASP A 687 -8.63 12.95 -22.17
CA ASP A 687 -7.70 11.86 -22.41
C ASP A 687 -7.27 11.25 -21.08
N VAL A 688 -7.19 9.93 -21.00
CA VAL A 688 -6.72 9.23 -19.80
C VAL A 688 -5.25 8.90 -19.98
N GLN A 689 -4.38 9.61 -19.24
CA GLN A 689 -2.94 9.38 -19.26
C GLN A 689 -2.58 8.16 -18.42
N ASP A 690 -1.53 7.44 -18.84
CA ASP A 690 -0.95 6.28 -18.14
C ASP A 690 -2.01 5.27 -17.66
N LEU A 691 -3.02 5.01 -18.50
CA LEU A 691 -4.06 4.03 -18.22
C LEU A 691 -3.43 2.63 -18.21
N THR A 692 -3.52 1.95 -17.07
CA THR A 692 -2.98 0.61 -16.93
C THR A 692 -4.10 -0.43 -17.02
N LEU A 693 -3.94 -1.39 -17.93
CA LEU A 693 -4.75 -2.60 -18.00
C LEU A 693 -3.98 -3.72 -17.30
N GLU A 694 -4.65 -4.45 -16.42
CA GLU A 694 -4.08 -5.59 -15.70
C GLU A 694 -4.76 -6.87 -16.16
N PHE A 695 -3.93 -7.82 -16.57
CA PHE A 695 -4.32 -9.14 -17.05
C PHE A 695 -3.97 -10.16 -15.95
N SER A 696 -4.72 -11.25 -15.90
CA SER A 696 -4.35 -12.38 -15.04
C SER A 696 -3.11 -13.11 -15.58
N ASP A 697 -2.98 -13.21 -16.91
CA ASP A 697 -1.81 -13.78 -17.56
C ASP A 697 -0.69 -12.75 -17.83
N ARG A 698 0.54 -13.23 -18.06
CA ARG A 698 1.61 -12.43 -18.66
C ARG A 698 1.29 -12.11 -20.12
N VAL A 699 1.53 -10.85 -20.49
CA VAL A 699 1.30 -10.35 -21.84
C VAL A 699 2.59 -10.40 -22.63
N ALA A 700 2.57 -11.09 -23.77
CA ALA A 700 3.71 -11.18 -24.68
C ALA A 700 3.79 -10.00 -25.66
N SER A 701 2.62 -9.56 -26.15
CA SER A 701 2.51 -8.44 -27.08
C SER A 701 1.15 -7.77 -26.92
N PHE A 702 1.10 -6.45 -27.12
CA PHE A 702 -0.13 -5.67 -27.08
C PHE A 702 -0.21 -4.75 -28.30
N GLU A 703 -1.35 -4.76 -28.98
CA GLU A 703 -1.64 -3.90 -30.11
C GLU A 703 -2.92 -3.10 -29.84
N CYS A 704 -2.82 -1.78 -29.97
CA CYS A 704 -3.97 -0.89 -29.98
C CYS A 704 -3.67 0.30 -30.90
N PRO A 705 -4.06 0.26 -32.19
CA PRO A 705 -3.66 1.28 -33.18
C PRO A 705 -4.14 2.70 -32.89
N VAL A 706 -5.22 2.84 -32.12
CA VAL A 706 -5.84 4.13 -31.77
C VAL A 706 -5.32 4.66 -30.42
N CYS A 707 -4.73 3.80 -29.60
CA CYS A 707 -4.12 4.18 -28.33
C CYS A 707 -2.80 4.94 -28.56
N GLY A 708 -2.37 5.71 -27.56
CA GLY A 708 -0.98 6.16 -27.49
C GLY A 708 0.01 5.00 -27.32
N PRO A 709 1.33 5.27 -27.35
CA PRO A 709 2.36 4.29 -27.05
C PRO A 709 2.02 3.46 -25.80
N SER A 710 2.28 2.15 -25.87
CA SER A 710 2.04 1.24 -24.77
C SER A 710 3.33 0.51 -24.37
N ALA A 711 3.45 0.21 -23.08
CA ALA A 711 4.54 -0.55 -22.50
C ALA A 711 3.98 -1.73 -21.71
N ILE A 712 4.68 -2.86 -21.75
CA ILE A 712 4.26 -4.11 -21.11
C ILE A 712 5.14 -4.35 -19.88
N TYR A 713 4.52 -4.60 -18.74
CA TYR A 713 5.17 -4.91 -17.47
C TYR A 713 4.56 -6.18 -16.91
N ARG A 714 5.13 -7.34 -17.26
CA ARG A 714 4.63 -8.68 -16.91
C ARG A 714 3.17 -8.88 -17.37
N ASN A 715 2.22 -8.77 -16.46
CA ASN A 715 0.79 -8.92 -16.67
C ASN A 715 0.06 -7.58 -16.81
N ARG A 716 0.79 -6.45 -16.87
CA ARG A 716 0.21 -5.11 -17.06
C ARG A 716 0.60 -4.50 -18.39
N VAL A 717 -0.31 -3.74 -18.97
CA VAL A 717 -0.06 -2.88 -20.12
C VAL A 717 -0.38 -1.45 -19.74
N VAL A 718 0.63 -0.58 -19.80
CA VAL A 718 0.50 0.86 -19.57
C VAL A 718 0.29 1.54 -20.90
N ILE A 719 -0.86 2.19 -21.09
CA ILE A 719 -1.20 3.00 -22.25
C ILE A 719 -0.93 4.46 -21.89
N SER A 720 0.09 5.07 -22.49
CA SER A 720 0.51 6.44 -22.17
C SER A 720 -0.60 7.48 -22.30
N SER A 721 -1.49 7.34 -23.28
CA SER A 721 -2.67 8.19 -23.44
C SER A 721 -3.77 7.45 -24.20
N LEU A 722 -4.95 7.30 -23.60
CA LEU A 722 -6.17 6.87 -24.28
C LEU A 722 -7.02 8.11 -24.62
N PRO A 723 -7.25 8.43 -25.91
CA PRO A 723 -7.98 9.64 -26.29
C PRO A 723 -9.44 9.64 -25.80
N ALA A 724 -9.95 10.82 -25.45
CA ALA A 724 -11.33 11.01 -25.03
C ALA A 724 -12.33 10.52 -26.09
N ASN A 725 -13.37 9.80 -25.65
CA ASN A 725 -14.40 9.20 -26.52
C ASN A 725 -13.88 8.28 -27.64
N ALA A 726 -12.61 7.86 -27.59
CA ALA A 726 -12.08 6.90 -28.55
C ALA A 726 -12.84 5.58 -28.46
N THR A 727 -12.99 4.89 -29.60
CA THR A 727 -13.30 3.46 -29.62
C THR A 727 -12.08 2.78 -30.21
N ALA A 728 -11.31 2.11 -29.37
CA ALA A 728 -10.03 1.55 -29.71
C ALA A 728 -10.08 0.02 -29.55
N TYR A 729 -9.97 -0.70 -30.65
CA TYR A 729 -9.80 -2.15 -30.59
C TYR A 729 -8.39 -2.48 -30.08
N PHE A 730 -8.29 -3.47 -29.20
CA PHE A 730 -7.03 -4.00 -28.73
C PHE A 730 -6.95 -5.52 -28.92
N SER A 731 -5.73 -6.01 -29.07
CA SER A 731 -5.39 -7.43 -28.97
C SER A 731 -4.12 -7.58 -28.13
N ALA A 732 -4.12 -8.52 -27.19
CA ALA A 732 -2.98 -8.86 -26.37
C ALA A 732 -2.73 -10.37 -26.46
N ARG A 733 -1.55 -10.79 -26.91
CA ARG A 733 -1.20 -12.21 -26.90
C ARG A 733 -0.67 -12.58 -25.54
N VAL A 734 -1.16 -13.68 -25.00
CA VAL A 734 -0.59 -14.28 -23.80
C VAL A 734 0.69 -15.01 -24.16
N GLY A 735 1.65 -14.93 -23.27
CA GLY A 735 2.86 -15.70 -23.37
C GLY A 735 3.93 -15.16 -22.44
N LEU A 736 4.84 -16.05 -22.09
CA LEU A 736 6.11 -15.65 -21.50
C LEU A 736 6.84 -14.86 -22.59
N VAL A 737 6.94 -13.53 -22.44
CA VAL A 737 7.93 -12.76 -23.21
C VAL A 737 9.26 -13.49 -23.02
N PRO A 738 10.00 -13.89 -24.08
CA PRO A 738 11.35 -14.39 -23.89
C PRO A 738 12.12 -13.31 -23.14
N ASP A 739 12.53 -13.65 -21.92
CA ASP A 739 13.09 -12.78 -20.91
C ASP A 739 13.72 -11.49 -21.46
N GLN A 740 13.06 -10.36 -21.19
CA GLN A 740 13.83 -9.28 -20.56
C GLN A 740 13.88 -9.63 -19.07
N THR A 741 14.81 -10.51 -18.72
CA THR A 741 15.18 -10.78 -17.34
C THR A 741 15.60 -9.45 -16.70
N PRO A 742 15.10 -9.05 -15.52
CA PRO A 742 16.05 -8.65 -14.50
C PRO A 742 16.93 -9.88 -14.24
N PRO A 743 18.27 -9.77 -14.19
CA PRO A 743 19.15 -10.93 -14.22
C PRO A 743 18.84 -11.88 -13.06
N VAL A 744 18.18 -13.00 -13.35
CA VAL A 744 18.31 -14.21 -12.55
C VAL A 744 19.43 -15.00 -13.19
N VAL A 745 20.55 -15.05 -12.49
CA VAL A 745 21.67 -15.93 -12.77
C VAL A 745 21.16 -17.36 -12.54
N VAL A 746 20.77 -18.06 -13.59
CA VAL A 746 20.72 -19.52 -13.56
C VAL A 746 21.86 -20.02 -14.42
N ASP A 747 22.84 -20.59 -13.73
CA ASP A 747 24.01 -21.25 -14.30
C ASP A 747 23.60 -22.27 -15.37
N SER A 748 24.02 -22.02 -16.61
CA SER A 748 24.01 -23.03 -17.65
C SER A 748 25.15 -24.02 -17.39
N GLU A 749 24.79 -25.30 -17.17
CA GLU A 749 25.73 -26.42 -17.11
C GLU A 749 26.69 -26.45 -18.32
N LEU A 750 28.00 -26.50 -18.03
CA LEU A 750 29.06 -26.92 -18.95
C LEU A 750 30.03 -27.86 -18.19
N PRO A 751 30.75 -28.74 -18.92
CA PRO A 751 31.05 -30.13 -18.54
C PRO A 751 32.08 -30.28 -17.40
N PRO A 752 32.16 -31.48 -16.77
CA PRO A 752 32.83 -31.62 -15.49
C PRO A 752 34.34 -31.43 -15.61
N ALA A 753 34.83 -30.35 -15.01
CA ALA A 753 36.24 -30.13 -14.70
C ALA A 753 36.50 -30.49 -13.22
N PRO A 754 37.71 -30.95 -12.87
CA PRO A 754 37.93 -31.88 -11.78
C PRO A 754 37.65 -31.27 -10.39
N VAL A 755 36.90 -32.05 -9.62
CA VAL A 755 36.48 -31.81 -8.24
C VAL A 755 37.63 -31.25 -7.39
N SER A 756 37.47 -30.00 -6.95
CA SER A 756 38.04 -29.49 -5.70
C SER A 756 36.92 -29.38 -4.67
N PRO A 757 37.19 -29.63 -3.38
CA PRO A 757 36.18 -30.04 -2.42
C PRO A 757 35.14 -28.94 -2.16
N VAL A 758 33.87 -29.30 -2.26
CA VAL A 758 32.71 -28.49 -1.87
C VAL A 758 32.57 -28.53 -0.35
N TYR A 759 32.53 -27.35 0.29
CA TYR A 759 32.03 -27.16 1.66
C TYR A 759 30.63 -26.56 1.56
N THR A 760 29.65 -27.16 2.24
CA THR A 760 28.23 -26.73 2.28
C THR A 760 27.91 -26.06 3.61
N CYS A 761 27.15 -24.96 3.61
CA CYS A 761 26.70 -24.32 4.85
C CYS A 761 25.23 -23.89 4.94
N SER A 762 24.74 -23.90 6.18
CA SER A 762 23.33 -23.89 6.58
C SER A 762 22.86 -22.60 7.29
N ASN A 763 23.57 -21.48 7.13
CA ASN A 763 23.09 -20.14 7.52
C ASN A 763 23.97 -19.03 6.91
N PRO A 764 23.46 -18.15 6.03
CA PRO A 764 24.26 -17.04 5.50
C PRO A 764 24.33 -15.90 6.52
N ARG A 765 25.53 -15.61 7.06
CA ARG A 765 25.78 -14.32 7.72
C ARG A 765 26.02 -13.27 6.63
N ILE A 766 25.33 -12.14 6.74
CA ILE A 766 25.46 -10.98 5.83
C ILE A 766 26.91 -10.46 5.90
N PRO A 767 27.59 -10.19 4.78
CA PRO A 767 28.92 -9.59 4.79
C PRO A 767 28.89 -8.21 5.44
N LEU A 768 29.86 -7.91 6.30
CA LEU A 768 29.98 -6.59 6.91
C LEU A 768 30.50 -5.61 5.85
N ILE A 769 29.60 -4.82 5.27
CA ILE A 769 29.95 -3.80 4.29
C ILE A 769 30.57 -2.61 5.03
N VAL A 770 31.84 -2.37 4.74
CA VAL A 770 32.60 -1.24 5.32
C VAL A 770 32.41 0.00 4.46
N ASN A 771 32.41 -0.18 3.14
CA ASN A 771 32.21 0.92 2.21
C ASN A 771 31.44 0.43 0.98
N SER A 772 30.19 0.86 0.81
CA SER A 772 29.36 0.70 -0.39
C SER A 772 29.42 1.93 -1.29
N PHE A 773 30.10 3.00 -0.85
CA PHE A 773 30.23 4.26 -1.57
C PHE A 773 28.87 4.93 -1.87
N ARG A 774 27.83 4.62 -1.09
CA ARG A 774 26.48 5.22 -1.22
C ARG A 774 26.22 6.39 -0.27
N TYR A 775 27.16 6.67 0.64
CA TYR A 775 27.05 7.74 1.63
C TYR A 775 27.32 9.10 1.03
N ILE A 776 26.50 10.11 1.33
CA ILE A 776 26.52 11.49 0.76
C ILE A 776 27.83 12.29 0.93
N THR A 777 28.85 11.73 1.58
CA THR A 777 30.17 12.36 1.72
C THR A 777 31.29 11.40 1.32
N THR A 778 32.40 11.93 0.86
CA THR A 778 33.62 11.16 0.58
C THR A 778 34.48 10.92 1.82
N TRP A 779 34.03 11.40 2.98
CA TRP A 779 34.81 11.43 4.22
C TRP A 779 34.35 10.39 5.23
N TYR A 780 33.18 9.78 5.03
CA TYR A 780 32.60 8.79 5.93
C TYR A 780 32.16 7.55 5.14
N ASN A 781 32.40 6.37 5.72
CA ASN A 781 32.00 5.08 5.16
C ASN A 781 30.68 4.57 5.78
N ASP A 782 30.27 3.34 5.44
CA ASP A 782 29.00 2.74 5.89
C ASP A 782 28.93 2.44 7.39
N LEU A 783 30.07 2.51 8.07
CA LEU A 783 30.19 2.41 9.51
C LEU A 783 30.19 3.79 10.19
N ASN A 784 29.93 4.85 9.42
CA ASN A 784 30.06 6.26 9.82
C ASN A 784 31.48 6.61 10.32
N GLN A 785 32.49 5.94 9.77
CA GLN A 785 33.91 6.10 10.12
C GLN A 785 34.64 6.88 9.04
N TYR A 786 35.72 7.60 9.40
CA TYR A 786 36.48 8.36 8.42
C TYR A 786 37.04 7.47 7.31
N CYS A 787 36.86 7.89 6.07
CA CYS A 787 37.56 7.36 4.92
C CYS A 787 38.11 8.52 4.08
N GLY A 788 39.10 8.23 3.24
CA GLY A 788 39.73 9.26 2.44
C GLY A 788 41.12 8.88 1.97
N ASP A 789 41.83 9.84 1.41
CA ASP A 789 43.15 9.67 0.80
C ASP A 789 44.25 10.47 1.51
N GLU A 790 43.91 11.22 2.57
CA GLU A 790 44.80 12.20 3.21
C GLU A 790 45.41 13.22 2.22
N GLY A 791 44.72 13.47 1.09
CA GLY A 791 45.20 14.34 0.02
C GLY A 791 46.31 13.76 -0.86
N SER A 792 46.55 12.44 -0.79
CA SER A 792 47.56 11.75 -1.60
C SER A 792 47.11 11.39 -3.02
N MET A 793 45.81 11.43 -3.33
CA MET A 793 45.26 11.20 -4.68
C MET A 793 45.23 12.50 -5.48
N ALA A 794 45.42 12.41 -6.80
CA ALA A 794 45.28 13.56 -7.70
C ALA A 794 43.82 13.99 -7.88
N SER A 795 42.90 13.03 -7.84
CA SER A 795 41.46 13.32 -7.84
C SER A 795 40.69 12.18 -7.21
N LEU A 796 39.60 12.54 -6.55
CA LEU A 796 38.62 11.64 -5.99
C LEU A 796 37.24 12.17 -6.39
N THR A 797 36.41 11.34 -7.00
CA THR A 797 35.07 11.70 -7.47
C THR A 797 34.11 10.58 -7.13
N HIS A 798 32.91 10.94 -6.68
CA HIS A 798 31.99 9.98 -6.12
C HIS A 798 30.65 10.05 -6.86
N ASP A 799 30.17 8.88 -7.28
CA ASP A 799 28.85 8.65 -7.84
C ASP A 799 28.02 7.89 -6.81
N PHE A 800 27.43 8.65 -5.89
CA PHE A 800 26.64 8.15 -4.77
C PHE A 800 25.45 7.28 -5.22
N ALA A 801 24.85 7.60 -6.38
CA ALA A 801 23.68 6.92 -6.90
C ALA A 801 23.99 5.48 -7.33
N ASN A 802 25.20 5.26 -7.85
CA ASN A 802 25.65 3.95 -8.29
C ASN A 802 26.59 3.27 -7.28
N GLY A 803 26.93 3.94 -6.17
CA GLY A 803 27.87 3.42 -5.17
C GLY A 803 29.28 3.29 -5.74
N ILE A 804 29.76 4.28 -6.50
CA ILE A 804 31.06 4.21 -7.17
C ILE A 804 31.96 5.35 -6.72
N LEU A 805 33.13 5.01 -6.19
CA LEU A 805 34.23 5.94 -5.93
C LEU A 805 35.29 5.81 -7.01
N SER A 806 35.44 6.86 -7.82
CA SER A 806 36.47 6.97 -8.85
C SER A 806 37.68 7.73 -8.32
N LEU A 807 38.85 7.11 -8.39
CA LEU A 807 40.11 7.67 -7.91
C LEU A 807 41.14 7.78 -9.04
N ARG A 808 42.01 8.78 -8.92
CA ARG A 808 43.20 8.92 -9.76
C ARG A 808 44.42 9.18 -8.89
N THR A 809 45.45 8.36 -9.07
CA THR A 809 46.72 8.50 -8.36
C THR A 809 47.48 9.75 -8.80
N SER A 810 48.34 10.25 -7.92
CA SER A 810 49.26 11.34 -8.21
C SER A 810 50.16 11.00 -9.40
N PRO A 811 50.47 11.96 -10.29
CA PRO A 811 51.47 11.76 -11.34
C PRO A 811 52.91 11.62 -10.81
N SER A 812 53.14 11.89 -9.53
CA SER A 812 54.42 11.67 -8.84
C SER A 812 54.22 11.48 -7.33
N GLY A 813 54.84 10.44 -6.75
CA GLY A 813 54.74 10.13 -5.33
C GLY A 813 53.65 9.09 -5.03
N ASP A 814 53.71 8.51 -3.83
CA ASP A 814 52.82 7.42 -3.44
C ASP A 814 51.40 7.96 -3.20
N SER A 815 50.41 7.22 -3.71
CA SER A 815 48.99 7.50 -3.49
C SER A 815 48.36 6.37 -2.70
N SER A 816 47.48 6.75 -1.77
CA SER A 816 46.74 5.81 -0.93
C SER A 816 45.30 6.25 -0.72
N TRP A 817 44.42 5.29 -0.46
CA TRP A 817 43.08 5.57 0.03
C TRP A 817 42.74 4.57 1.13
N TYR A 818 42.07 5.00 2.19
CA TYR A 818 41.75 4.18 3.36
C TYR A 818 40.31 4.38 3.81
N SER A 819 39.83 3.38 4.56
CA SER A 819 38.57 3.41 5.29
C SER A 819 38.81 2.90 6.70
N MET A 820 38.47 3.72 7.70
CA MET A 820 38.55 3.33 9.11
C MET A 820 37.40 2.41 9.49
N LEU A 821 37.63 1.61 10.52
CA LEU A 821 36.66 0.65 11.07
C LEU A 821 36.22 1.01 12.48
N TRP A 822 36.97 1.90 13.13
CA TRP A 822 36.73 2.29 14.52
C TRP A 822 37.15 3.74 14.79
N ASN A 823 36.33 4.46 15.58
CA ASN A 823 36.55 5.85 16.01
C ASN A 823 36.34 5.94 17.53
N PRO A 824 37.25 6.59 18.27
CA PRO A 824 37.17 6.74 19.72
C PRO A 824 35.98 7.57 20.20
N ASP A 825 35.46 8.45 19.35
CA ASP A 825 34.44 9.44 19.69
C ASP A 825 33.00 8.91 19.49
N PHE A 826 32.84 7.71 18.93
CA PHE A 826 31.54 7.07 18.69
C PHE A 826 31.55 5.61 19.15
N SER A 827 30.69 5.26 20.12
CA SER A 827 30.53 3.89 20.60
C SER A 827 29.63 3.07 19.67
N TYR A 828 30.19 2.59 18.57
CA TYR A 828 29.64 1.48 17.79
C TYR A 828 30.71 0.38 17.72
N GLU A 829 30.48 -0.74 18.39
CA GLU A 829 31.36 -1.90 18.32
C GLU A 829 31.06 -2.65 17.01
N VAL A 830 31.94 -2.52 16.03
CA VAL A 830 32.01 -3.50 14.93
C VAL A 830 32.46 -4.80 15.57
N ASP A 831 31.60 -5.82 15.63
CA ASP A 831 32.00 -7.17 16.09
C ASP A 831 32.79 -7.85 14.96
N PRO A 832 34.13 -7.95 15.07
CA PRO A 832 34.94 -8.52 14.02
C PRO A 832 35.11 -10.05 14.19
N ALA A 833 34.41 -10.65 15.17
CA ALA A 833 34.50 -12.07 15.46
C ALA A 833 34.00 -12.91 14.28
N GLY A 834 34.93 -13.65 13.66
CA GLY A 834 34.62 -14.58 12.57
C GLY A 834 34.92 -14.05 11.16
N VAL A 835 35.45 -12.84 11.02
CA VAL A 835 35.97 -12.32 9.73
C VAL A 835 37.23 -13.09 9.31
N THR A 836 37.32 -13.50 8.05
CA THR A 836 38.47 -14.26 7.50
C THR A 836 39.12 -13.62 6.28
N GLY A 837 38.58 -12.54 5.75
CA GLY A 837 39.14 -11.86 4.60
C GLY A 837 38.40 -10.58 4.23
N VAL A 838 38.89 -9.93 3.17
CA VAL A 838 38.30 -8.73 2.59
C VAL A 838 37.84 -9.04 1.17
N ARG A 839 36.59 -8.72 0.87
CA ARG A 839 36.05 -8.66 -0.48
C ARG A 839 36.12 -7.21 -0.97
N VAL A 840 36.65 -7.02 -2.18
CA VAL A 840 36.69 -5.73 -2.85
C VAL A 840 36.06 -5.88 -4.24
N VAL A 841 35.14 -4.99 -4.59
CA VAL A 841 34.61 -4.86 -5.96
C VAL A 841 35.25 -3.63 -6.59
N ILE A 842 36.09 -3.86 -7.59
CA ILE A 842 37.02 -2.85 -8.13
C ILE A 842 37.18 -3.00 -9.64
N ARG A 843 37.36 -1.88 -10.33
CA ARG A 843 37.69 -1.82 -11.75
C ARG A 843 38.87 -0.90 -11.97
N ALA A 844 39.83 -1.28 -12.82
CA ALA A 844 40.93 -0.40 -13.22
C ALA A 844 41.36 -0.70 -14.66
N ASN A 845 42.27 0.11 -15.19
CA ASN A 845 42.87 -0.17 -16.50
C ASN A 845 43.88 -1.34 -16.41
N PRO A 846 44.04 -2.15 -17.48
CA PRO A 846 45.08 -3.17 -17.53
C PRO A 846 46.46 -2.58 -17.23
N GLY A 847 47.29 -3.34 -16.52
CA GLY A 847 48.61 -2.92 -16.05
C GLY A 847 48.58 -2.11 -14.75
N THR A 848 47.41 -1.92 -14.12
CA THR A 848 47.30 -1.30 -12.79
C THR A 848 47.61 -2.33 -11.71
N SER A 849 48.64 -2.08 -10.89
CA SER A 849 48.97 -2.89 -9.70
C SER A 849 48.61 -2.15 -8.41
N MET A 850 48.18 -2.85 -7.35
CA MET A 850 47.93 -2.23 -6.04
C MET A 850 47.98 -3.26 -4.90
N THR A 851 48.33 -2.78 -3.71
CA THR A 851 48.40 -3.57 -2.47
C THR A 851 47.19 -3.26 -1.60
N LEU A 852 46.48 -4.30 -1.14
CA LEU A 852 45.51 -4.19 -0.06
C LEU A 852 46.24 -4.28 1.28
N SER A 853 46.02 -3.30 2.14
CA SER A 853 46.56 -3.22 3.49
C SER A 853 45.44 -3.30 4.52
N VAL A 854 45.59 -4.14 5.55
CA VAL A 854 44.73 -4.19 6.72
C VAL A 854 45.53 -3.84 7.96
N GLN A 855 45.04 -2.88 8.73
CA GLN A 855 45.69 -2.39 9.94
C GLN A 855 44.96 -2.92 11.18
N THR A 856 45.73 -3.32 12.18
CA THR A 856 45.20 -3.70 13.51
C THR A 856 45.82 -2.83 14.59
N GLY A 857 45.05 -2.40 15.60
CA GLY A 857 45.54 -1.48 16.65
C GLY A 857 44.58 -1.32 17.83
N LYS A 858 45.09 -0.92 19.01
CA LYS A 858 44.35 -0.89 20.29
C LYS A 858 44.01 0.52 20.81
N SER A 859 44.27 1.57 20.03
CA SER A 859 44.12 2.97 20.44
C SER A 859 43.90 3.88 19.23
N ALA A 860 42.98 4.84 19.38
CA ALA A 860 42.55 5.77 18.34
C ALA A 860 43.47 6.98 18.13
N THR A 861 44.43 7.15 19.02
CA THR A 861 45.43 8.19 18.88
C THR A 861 46.65 7.51 18.28
N GLY A 862 46.86 7.72 16.99
CA GLY A 862 47.90 7.06 16.17
C GLY A 862 49.34 7.36 16.58
N ASN A 863 49.72 7.12 17.83
CA ASN A 863 51.05 7.44 18.34
C ASN A 863 51.60 6.47 19.40
N ASP A 864 51.01 5.29 19.62
CA ASP A 864 51.62 4.29 20.51
C ASP A 864 52.52 3.25 19.79
N GLY A 865 52.64 3.32 18.45
CA GLY A 865 53.58 2.51 17.68
C GLY A 865 53.34 1.00 17.76
N ARG A 866 52.12 0.56 18.09
CA ARG A 866 51.75 -0.87 18.24
C ARG A 866 50.71 -1.36 17.24
N GLY A 867 50.48 -0.63 16.16
CA GLY A 867 49.63 -1.10 15.06
C GLY A 867 50.41 -2.01 14.11
N ASN A 868 49.89 -3.20 13.82
CA ASN A 868 50.46 -4.07 12.78
C ASN A 868 49.71 -3.84 11.46
N THR A 869 50.47 -3.66 10.37
CA THR A 869 49.92 -3.59 9.00
C THR A 869 50.21 -4.91 8.30
N TYR A 870 49.19 -5.50 7.69
CA TYR A 870 49.27 -6.74 6.93
C TYR A 870 48.90 -6.44 5.49
N THR A 871 49.69 -6.93 4.54
CA THR A 871 49.56 -6.53 3.13
C THR A 871 49.41 -7.72 2.20
N ALA A 872 48.68 -7.55 1.11
CA ALA A 872 48.57 -8.54 0.04
C ALA A 872 48.42 -7.85 -1.33
N PRO A 873 49.12 -8.32 -2.38
CA PRO A 873 48.94 -7.80 -3.74
C PRO A 873 47.57 -8.20 -4.29
N LEU A 874 46.75 -7.21 -4.64
CA LEU A 874 45.33 -7.40 -4.96
C LEU A 874 45.11 -8.34 -6.17
N GLN A 875 45.94 -8.21 -7.19
CA GLN A 875 45.83 -8.93 -8.46
C GLN A 875 45.98 -10.45 -8.33
N GLN A 876 46.61 -10.95 -7.26
CA GLN A 876 46.77 -12.40 -7.04
C GLN A 876 45.47 -13.08 -6.60
N TYR A 877 44.46 -12.30 -6.21
CA TYR A 877 43.24 -12.79 -5.56
C TYR A 877 41.97 -12.44 -6.34
N PHE A 878 42.08 -12.20 -7.65
CA PHE A 878 40.92 -12.05 -8.52
C PHE A 878 40.09 -13.33 -8.55
N VAL A 879 38.81 -13.22 -8.22
CA VAL A 879 37.85 -14.32 -8.38
C VAL A 879 37.73 -14.62 -9.87
N GLY A 880 37.96 -15.88 -10.25
CA GLY A 880 37.99 -16.31 -11.66
C GLY A 880 39.40 -16.38 -12.29
N GLY A 881 40.48 -16.13 -11.52
CA GLY A 881 41.85 -16.46 -11.93
C GLY A 881 42.47 -15.54 -12.98
N ALA A 882 41.92 -14.33 -13.18
CA ALA A 882 42.56 -13.30 -13.99
C ALA A 882 43.91 -12.90 -13.39
N THR A 883 44.88 -12.51 -14.24
CA THR A 883 46.22 -12.05 -13.80
C THR A 883 46.41 -10.54 -13.89
N ASP A 884 45.41 -9.83 -14.44
CA ASP A 884 45.39 -8.37 -14.64
C ASP A 884 43.92 -7.90 -14.72
N PHE A 885 43.69 -6.58 -14.63
CA PHE A 885 42.37 -5.99 -14.79
C PHE A 885 41.85 -6.13 -16.23
N ILE A 886 40.55 -6.42 -16.35
CA ILE A 886 39.86 -6.48 -17.63
C ILE A 886 39.27 -5.09 -17.92
N PRO A 887 39.49 -4.51 -19.12
CA PRO A 887 38.95 -3.20 -19.46
C PRO A 887 37.45 -3.12 -19.20
N ASN A 888 37.01 -2.01 -18.60
CA ASN A 888 35.61 -1.69 -18.32
C ASN A 888 34.83 -2.73 -17.50
N THR A 889 35.50 -3.66 -16.82
CA THR A 889 34.86 -4.77 -16.11
C THR A 889 35.07 -4.66 -14.60
N TRP A 890 34.01 -4.82 -13.81
CA TRP A 890 34.10 -4.94 -12.36
C TRP A 890 34.70 -6.29 -11.99
N MET A 891 35.82 -6.25 -11.26
CA MET A 891 36.50 -7.42 -10.74
C MET A 891 36.13 -7.59 -9.27
N THR A 892 35.74 -8.80 -8.87
CA THR A 892 35.67 -9.14 -7.45
C THR A 892 37.03 -9.72 -7.03
N VAL A 893 37.62 -9.14 -6.00
CA VAL A 893 38.84 -9.63 -5.36
C VAL A 893 38.47 -10.16 -3.99
N LEU A 894 38.93 -11.35 -3.64
CA LEU A 894 38.74 -11.91 -2.31
C LEU A 894 40.10 -12.21 -1.68
N VAL A 895 40.57 -11.33 -0.80
CA VAL A 895 41.85 -11.49 -0.11
C VAL A 895 41.61 -12.15 1.26
N PRO A 896 41.95 -13.44 1.43
CA PRO A 896 41.86 -14.06 2.74
C PRO A 896 42.97 -13.52 3.66
N PHE A 897 42.68 -13.32 4.94
CA PHE A 897 43.66 -12.90 5.94
C PHE A 897 44.81 -13.91 6.07
N SER A 898 44.58 -15.18 5.75
CA SER A 898 45.61 -16.22 5.67
C SER A 898 46.63 -16.01 4.55
N ALA A 899 46.42 -15.03 3.67
CA ALA A 899 47.34 -14.75 2.56
C ALA A 899 47.97 -13.35 2.66
N MET A 900 47.75 -12.62 3.76
CA MET A 900 48.41 -11.34 4.04
C MET A 900 49.75 -11.52 4.76
N ASP A 901 50.80 -10.86 4.28
CA ASP A 901 52.16 -10.99 4.81
C ASP A 901 52.23 -10.78 6.33
N GLY A 902 52.86 -11.74 7.05
CA GLY A 902 52.83 -11.81 8.52
C GLY A 902 51.89 -12.88 9.11
N VAL A 903 51.46 -13.83 8.26
CA VAL A 903 50.40 -14.85 8.41
C VAL A 903 50.49 -15.79 9.63
N GLY A 904 50.29 -15.27 10.84
CA GLY A 904 49.96 -16.13 11.97
C GLY A 904 49.31 -15.42 13.15
N ARG A 905 49.08 -14.11 13.06
CA ARG A 905 48.69 -13.26 14.20
C ARG A 905 47.81 -12.06 13.84
N LEU A 906 47.14 -12.03 12.68
CA LEU A 906 46.14 -10.99 12.42
C LEU A 906 45.00 -11.20 13.43
N ASN A 907 44.96 -10.34 14.44
CA ASN A 907 43.91 -10.37 15.45
C ASN A 907 42.72 -9.57 14.92
N THR A 908 41.68 -10.28 14.52
CA THR A 908 40.46 -9.67 13.97
C THR A 908 39.76 -8.80 15.00
N ASP A 909 39.90 -9.11 16.30
CA ASP A 909 39.33 -8.32 17.39
C ASP A 909 39.77 -6.85 17.38
N TRP A 910 40.90 -6.54 16.74
CA TRP A 910 41.51 -5.20 16.76
C TRP A 910 41.63 -4.59 15.35
N LEU A 911 40.73 -4.96 14.42
CA LEU A 911 40.67 -4.34 13.09
C LEU A 911 40.48 -2.82 13.20
N PHE A 912 41.35 -2.06 12.55
CA PHE A 912 41.40 -0.60 12.66
C PHE A 912 41.09 0.11 11.34
N ALA A 913 41.70 -0.32 10.24
CA ALA A 913 41.50 0.29 8.93
C ALA A 913 41.80 -0.70 7.79
N VAL A 914 41.20 -0.44 6.63
CA VAL A 914 41.57 -1.05 5.36
C VAL A 914 42.04 0.04 4.41
N ALA A 915 43.11 -0.22 3.65
CA ALA A 915 43.70 0.77 2.75
C ALA A 915 44.23 0.14 1.46
N PHE A 916 44.27 0.93 0.39
CA PHE A 916 44.98 0.61 -0.83
C PHE A 916 46.26 1.43 -0.89
N THR A 917 47.39 0.76 -1.13
CA THR A 917 48.74 1.33 -1.22
C THR A 917 49.47 0.78 -2.44
N ASP A 918 50.68 1.29 -2.72
CA ASP A 918 51.54 0.84 -3.83
C ASP A 918 50.85 0.82 -5.21
N ILE A 919 49.99 1.82 -5.46
CA ILE A 919 49.16 1.87 -6.65
C ILE A 919 49.99 2.37 -7.83
N MET A 920 50.23 1.51 -8.82
CA MET A 920 51.08 1.78 -9.97
C MET A 920 50.34 1.49 -11.29
N PRO A 921 50.70 2.16 -12.40
CA PRO A 921 51.66 3.27 -12.49
C PRO A 921 51.10 4.58 -11.88
N PHE A 922 51.99 5.53 -11.59
CA PHE A 922 51.58 6.89 -11.23
C PHE A 922 50.66 7.50 -12.30
N GLY A 923 49.59 8.14 -11.86
CA GLY A 923 48.54 8.67 -12.73
C GLY A 923 47.48 7.66 -13.16
N ALA A 924 47.51 6.40 -12.68
CA ALA A 924 46.48 5.39 -12.88
C ALA A 924 45.12 5.83 -12.30
N SER A 925 44.04 5.38 -12.95
CA SER A 925 42.65 5.57 -12.52
C SER A 925 42.00 4.22 -12.21
N PHE A 926 41.22 4.19 -11.14
CA PHE A 926 40.47 3.00 -10.73
C PHE A 926 39.17 3.40 -10.01
N ASP A 927 38.19 2.51 -10.04
CA ASP A 927 36.88 2.69 -9.44
C ASP A 927 36.66 1.62 -8.37
N LEU A 928 36.13 2.00 -7.22
CA LEU A 928 35.70 1.11 -6.14
C LEU A 928 34.18 1.13 -6.04
N HIS A 929 33.56 -0.04 -5.89
CA HIS A 929 32.11 -0.18 -5.71
C HIS A 929 31.74 -0.77 -4.35
N GLU A 930 32.60 -1.63 -3.80
CA GLU A 930 32.33 -2.20 -2.48
C GLU A 930 33.63 -2.64 -1.80
N ILE A 931 33.69 -2.44 -0.49
CA ILE A 931 34.65 -3.07 0.40
C ILE A 931 33.87 -3.69 1.55
N ALA A 932 33.98 -5.01 1.68
CA ALA A 932 33.29 -5.76 2.71
C ALA A 932 34.23 -6.75 3.39
N PHE A 933 34.03 -6.98 4.68
CA PHE A 933 34.66 -8.08 5.39
C PHE A 933 33.83 -9.34 5.22
N VAL A 934 34.49 -10.42 4.83
CA VAL A 934 33.86 -11.73 4.70
C VAL A 934 34.13 -12.57 5.94
N THR A 935 33.13 -13.27 6.44
CA THR A 935 33.32 -14.26 7.50
C THR A 935 33.83 -15.58 6.93
N ALA A 936 34.44 -16.42 7.78
CA ALA A 936 34.88 -17.75 7.38
C ALA A 936 33.78 -18.46 6.58
N PRO A 937 34.09 -19.10 5.44
CA PRO A 937 33.21 -20.14 4.96
C PRO A 937 33.23 -21.23 6.03
N CYS A 938 32.07 -21.54 6.58
CA CYS A 938 31.87 -22.87 7.13
C CYS A 938 31.54 -23.80 5.95
#